data_AF-V5FHD1-F1
#
_entry.id   AF-V5FHD1-F1
#
_cell.length_a   1.000
_cell.length_b   1.000
_cell.length_c   1.000
_cell.angle_alpha   90.00
_cell.angle_beta   90.00
_cell.angle_gamma   90.00
#
_symmetry.space_group_name_H-M   'P 1'
#
loop_
_entity.id
_entity.type
_entity.pdbx_description
1 polymer ?
#
loop_
_entity_poly.entity_id
_entity_poly.type
_entity_poly.pdbx_seq_one_letter_code
_entity_poly.pdbx_strand_id
1 'polypeptide(L)'
;MAPAKTQAMAAESTKAEKEADLVMGTNNSSIVSKRSVELLYYPQPHFFRYFVKKPQRRAPLINRGYWLRMYAMTETVRRFLEEPSDNPKFVLNLGCGFDPLPFQLLSAEESLCKNATFVDIDYEKLMINKRNAIEKTAEISNLLKDVEFLPDENAVLIRSKHYVGVGCDLKNLEKLEDTVKTVIGEGQCSILCTAEVSLTYMDVESADALIKWTSSLDQDVRFALLEQFFPDGPDHPFAATMMKHFNKLRAPLHSIHHYPSLHDQERRFLDAGWGHARARSLWELWSDNSFLSSFRRMSLDTYEVFDEWEEFALFASHYFLLCASTGTRSPANGDKKQVESQKPEVAPLSSFRLIPHCPSRFKGQRRYGVLVPDSESRIGHHGGQGAQSRLSTSDICTSSPDIKASGRTMPPKDIPARICHTVTSLNEGDCLLVGGRAAPTTVFGDCWLRQNDTWKKTHDLPTPLYRHSSTKVSVEGLGDCVLVYGGKSAKSDVLGEWILWNAEIGWQPVEQVGYKPAPRFGACMACVDSSFGVLFGGITQDGIVLDDFWTWKVSRRDGRSFVVELSDQTENVQAASSLSKFIGRFGATVSLTPSGLVVIGGICAGEIIPSQYEILLLSVSELLGCVNSEKTWGDKLLSCIGLGVEFNGPRPLLAGHVSCPLAENQILILGGGAVCFSFGTCWNEGTWLLQSTNSESQNTWSLVSDEESKPVDKAQETPKRLRRVKTTSGDQTIPRISVETAAEFERILETSRPVVIQGTDVGPCVELWTKDYLTNTVGSDRKVVVHEAQTENMNFQTKNFSYVTKEFGTFLDEVYAGGRQYLRSISAEKPTKMPANLALDFPELKDDFRLPAQLSLVTENMHSSPLRISGPVTMWLHYDVMANVYCQIRGRKRMVLYPPSDVQYLQLPPGASSSTIDIFQNGPDGPITSIPDTSLHEVLLEPGDILFIPPLWLHTAAPMGEVSIAVNVFFRNLSQGYAPGRDVYGNRDLQAYEKGRNDVSKIARAFDGLPPDMARFYLLRLADEIREKAEHD
;
A
#
# COMPACT_ATOMS: atom_id res chain seq x y z
N MET A 1 16.98 -29.89 58.80
CA MET A 1 16.38 -28.54 58.84
C MET A 1 17.03 -27.71 57.74
N ALA A 2 16.32 -27.50 56.64
CA ALA A 2 16.71 -26.56 55.59
C ALA A 2 15.74 -25.37 55.69
N PRO A 3 16.20 -24.11 55.51
CA PRO A 3 15.35 -22.95 55.72
C PRO A 3 14.37 -22.79 54.55
N ALA A 4 13.13 -22.45 54.90
CA ALA A 4 12.07 -22.13 53.95
C ALA A 4 12.41 -20.85 53.17
N LYS A 5 12.31 -20.91 51.84
CA LYS A 5 12.36 -19.74 50.96
C LYS A 5 11.03 -18.98 51.08
N THR A 6 11.08 -17.81 51.69
CA THR A 6 9.99 -16.82 51.63
C THR A 6 9.90 -16.30 50.20
N GLN A 7 8.79 -16.55 49.51
CA GLN A 7 8.47 -15.87 48.25
C GLN A 7 8.18 -14.40 48.57
N ALA A 8 9.04 -13.49 48.11
CA ALA A 8 8.72 -12.07 48.05
C ALA A 8 7.64 -11.87 46.99
N MET A 9 6.45 -11.40 47.40
CA MET A 9 5.44 -10.87 46.49
C MET A 9 6.02 -9.66 45.75
N ALA A 10 5.99 -9.68 44.43
CA ALA A 10 6.29 -8.51 43.62
C ALA A 10 5.27 -7.40 43.94
N ALA A 11 5.75 -6.20 44.27
CA ALA A 11 4.89 -5.05 44.54
C ALA A 11 4.02 -4.73 43.32
N GLU A 12 2.74 -4.41 43.54
CA GLU A 12 1.86 -3.92 42.48
C GLU A 12 2.34 -2.56 41.99
N SER A 13 2.54 -2.41 40.67
CA SER A 13 2.98 -1.15 40.08
C SER A 13 1.94 -0.04 40.23
N THR A 14 2.43 1.17 40.53
CA THR A 14 1.59 2.35 40.72
C THR A 14 0.92 2.79 39.41
N LYS A 15 -0.14 3.60 39.49
CA LYS A 15 -0.82 4.14 38.30
C LYS A 15 0.14 4.93 37.39
N ALA A 16 1.03 5.72 37.99
CA ALA A 16 2.03 6.51 37.27
C ALA A 16 3.05 5.62 36.53
N GLU A 17 3.50 4.52 37.15
CA GLU A 17 4.40 3.55 36.50
C GLU A 17 3.74 2.84 35.32
N LYS A 18 2.45 2.48 35.44
CA LYS A 18 1.68 1.87 34.35
C LYS A 18 1.47 2.83 33.18
N GLU A 19 1.23 4.11 33.46
CA GLU A 19 1.13 5.16 32.44
C GLU A 19 2.48 5.40 31.75
N ALA A 20 3.58 5.46 32.50
CA ALA A 20 4.93 5.56 31.96
C ALA A 20 5.29 4.35 31.07
N ASP A 21 4.92 3.12 31.46
CA ASP A 21 5.12 1.92 30.64
C ASP A 21 4.37 1.97 29.30
N LEU A 22 3.16 2.53 29.27
CA LEU A 22 2.38 2.73 28.04
C LEU A 22 3.02 3.79 27.13
N VAL A 23 3.47 4.91 27.71
CA VAL A 23 4.21 5.96 26.98
C VAL A 23 5.51 5.41 26.41
N MET A 24 6.29 4.65 27.18
CA MET A 24 7.50 3.96 26.69
C MET A 24 7.17 2.94 25.58
N GLY A 25 5.96 2.36 25.58
CA GLY A 25 5.47 1.49 24.51
C GLY A 25 5.38 2.18 23.14
N THR A 26 5.17 3.50 23.11
CA THR A 26 5.10 4.28 21.85
C THR A 26 6.43 4.32 21.10
N ASN A 27 7.56 4.31 21.84
CA ASN A 27 8.91 4.22 21.28
C ASN A 27 9.05 2.98 20.38
N ASN A 28 8.57 1.82 20.83
CA ASN A 28 8.63 0.57 20.07
C ASN A 28 7.91 0.63 18.71
N SER A 29 6.80 1.39 18.61
CA SER A 29 6.09 1.57 17.34
C SER A 29 6.85 2.50 16.39
N SER A 30 7.36 3.61 16.92
CA SER A 30 8.07 4.65 16.17
C SER A 30 9.39 4.12 15.58
N ILE A 31 10.22 3.46 16.38
CA ILE A 31 11.54 2.96 15.94
C ILE A 31 11.43 1.89 14.85
N VAL A 32 10.35 1.09 14.83
CA VAL A 32 10.14 0.09 13.77
C VAL A 32 9.86 0.79 12.44
N SER A 33 9.09 1.88 12.45
CA SER A 33 8.85 2.69 11.26
C SER A 33 10.11 3.43 10.82
N LYS A 34 10.88 4.02 11.75
CA LYS A 34 12.19 4.62 11.43
C LYS A 34 13.19 3.59 10.87
N ARG A 35 13.19 2.34 11.38
CA ARG A 35 14.00 1.24 10.83
C ARG A 35 13.60 0.85 9.41
N SER A 36 12.29 0.87 9.09
CA SER A 36 11.81 0.67 7.72
C SER A 36 12.37 1.74 6.77
N VAL A 37 12.38 3.01 7.21
CA VAL A 37 12.96 4.12 6.46
C VAL A 37 14.47 3.95 6.29
N GLU A 38 15.21 3.66 7.37
CA GLU A 38 16.66 3.49 7.31
C GLU A 38 17.08 2.39 6.31
N LEU A 39 16.33 1.29 6.26
CA LEU A 39 16.60 0.19 5.34
C LEU A 39 16.44 0.56 3.85
N LEU A 40 15.58 1.52 3.55
CA LEU A 40 15.20 1.87 2.18
C LEU A 40 15.88 3.16 1.71
N TYR A 41 15.89 4.20 2.53
CA TYR A 41 16.22 5.57 2.15
C TYR A 41 17.62 6.03 2.58
N TYR A 42 18.26 5.34 3.52
CA TYR A 42 19.54 5.75 4.08
C TYR A 42 20.66 4.76 3.76
N PRO A 43 21.88 5.25 3.43
CA PRO A 43 23.02 4.38 3.20
C PRO A 43 23.49 3.72 4.50
N GLN A 44 24.32 2.68 4.37
CA GLN A 44 25.06 2.12 5.51
C GLN A 44 26.11 3.13 6.02
N PRO A 45 26.51 3.08 7.30
CA PRO A 45 26.07 2.12 8.32
C PRO A 45 24.68 2.41 8.90
N HIS A 46 23.97 1.35 9.26
CA HIS A 46 22.65 1.40 9.88
C HIS A 46 22.71 1.21 11.40
N PHE A 47 21.97 2.02 12.15
CA PHE A 47 22.00 2.05 13.61
C PHE A 47 20.68 1.63 14.26
N PHE A 48 19.51 1.83 13.63
CA PHE A 48 18.23 1.37 14.21
C PHE A 48 18.20 -0.17 14.38
N ARG A 49 19.02 -0.91 13.61
CA ARG A 49 19.14 -2.37 13.68
C ARG A 49 19.52 -2.90 15.07
N TYR A 50 20.20 -2.12 15.90
CA TYR A 50 20.64 -2.54 17.23
C TYR A 50 19.55 -2.38 18.29
N PHE A 51 18.54 -1.56 18.00
CA PHE A 51 17.41 -1.30 18.89
C PHE A 51 16.12 -1.99 18.42
N VAL A 52 16.07 -2.46 17.17
CA VAL A 52 14.91 -3.12 16.56
C VAL A 52 15.22 -4.58 16.22
N LYS A 53 14.67 -5.51 17.01
CA LYS A 53 14.92 -6.96 16.86
C LYS A 53 14.48 -7.53 15.51
N LYS A 54 13.35 -7.08 14.97
CA LYS A 54 12.78 -7.56 13.70
C LYS A 54 12.40 -6.37 12.82
N PRO A 55 13.10 -6.13 11.70
CA PRO A 55 12.71 -5.08 10.78
C PRO A 55 11.34 -5.41 10.17
N GLN A 56 10.48 -4.41 10.06
CA GLN A 56 9.17 -4.54 9.43
C GLN A 56 9.01 -3.44 8.38
N ARG A 57 8.82 -3.83 7.11
CA ARG A 57 8.52 -2.88 6.05
C ARG A 57 7.17 -2.21 6.30
N ARG A 58 7.12 -0.89 6.17
CA ARG A 58 5.89 -0.09 6.18
C ARG A 58 5.44 0.25 4.75
N ALA A 59 4.20 0.73 4.62
CA ALA A 59 3.68 1.25 3.35
C ALA A 59 4.43 2.54 2.94
N PRO A 60 4.50 2.86 1.63
CA PRO A 60 5.19 4.07 1.14
C PRO A 60 4.73 5.36 1.84
N LEU A 61 3.43 5.54 2.08
CA LEU A 61 2.89 6.65 2.90
C LEU A 61 3.59 6.78 4.27
N ILE A 62 3.69 5.69 5.02
CA ILE A 62 4.31 5.68 6.35
C ILE A 62 5.80 5.96 6.24
N ASN A 63 6.49 5.31 5.30
CA ASN A 63 7.92 5.52 5.11
C ASN A 63 8.22 6.98 4.76
N ARG A 64 7.48 7.58 3.82
CA ARG A 64 7.70 8.99 3.40
C ARG A 64 7.39 9.97 4.53
N GLY A 65 6.34 9.72 5.32
CA GLY A 65 6.03 10.51 6.52
C GLY A 65 7.12 10.44 7.60
N TYR A 66 7.60 9.23 7.91
CA TYR A 66 8.70 9.06 8.86
C TYR A 66 10.03 9.58 8.32
N TRP A 67 10.28 9.47 7.02
CA TRP A 67 11.44 10.07 6.37
C TRP A 67 11.43 11.59 6.53
N LEU A 68 10.29 12.25 6.25
CA LEU A 68 10.18 13.71 6.42
C LEU A 68 10.36 14.13 7.88
N ARG A 69 9.78 13.37 8.82
CA ARG A 69 9.95 13.59 10.26
C ARG A 69 11.41 13.47 10.71
N MET A 70 12.09 12.39 10.30
CA MET A 70 13.52 12.18 10.60
C MET A 70 14.38 13.26 9.96
N TYR A 71 14.14 13.56 8.68
CA TYR A 71 14.83 14.61 7.94
C TYR A 71 14.70 15.96 8.63
N ALA A 72 13.49 16.34 9.08
CA ALA A 72 13.25 17.61 9.74
C ALA A 72 14.09 17.78 11.01
N MET A 73 14.17 16.74 11.84
CA MET A 73 15.00 16.76 13.05
C MET A 73 16.49 16.76 12.70
N THR A 74 16.94 15.87 11.81
CA THR A 74 18.35 15.79 11.40
C THR A 74 18.85 17.09 10.79
N GLU A 75 18.07 17.70 9.88
CA GLU A 75 18.42 18.95 9.22
C GLU A 75 18.46 20.12 10.22
N THR A 76 17.57 20.14 11.21
CA THR A 76 17.59 21.16 12.28
C THR A 76 18.85 21.04 13.13
N VAL A 77 19.23 19.82 13.53
CA VAL A 77 20.48 19.56 14.26
C VAL A 77 21.69 19.91 13.39
N ARG A 78 21.71 19.51 12.12
CA ARG A 78 22.80 19.83 11.18
C ARG A 78 23.02 21.33 11.08
N ARG A 79 21.97 22.11 10.82
CA ARG A 79 22.04 23.59 10.73
C ARG A 79 22.59 24.21 12.01
N PHE A 80 22.13 23.74 13.17
CA PHE A 80 22.66 24.18 14.46
C PHE A 80 24.16 23.91 14.57
N LEU A 81 24.63 22.73 14.17
CA LEU A 81 26.05 22.36 14.22
C LEU A 81 26.90 23.14 13.19
N GLU A 82 26.35 23.47 12.02
CA GLU A 82 27.03 24.23 10.96
C GLU A 82 27.28 25.70 11.31
N GLU A 83 26.47 26.28 12.20
CA GLU A 83 26.63 27.69 12.58
C GLU A 83 28.01 27.96 13.22
N PRO A 84 28.75 29.00 12.82
CA PRO A 84 30.03 29.30 13.44
C PRO A 84 29.88 29.64 14.93
N SER A 85 30.66 28.99 15.79
CA SER A 85 30.74 29.31 17.22
C SER A 85 32.07 28.82 17.79
N ASP A 86 32.70 29.64 18.63
CA ASP A 86 33.88 29.28 19.41
C ASP A 86 33.50 28.50 20.68
N ASN A 87 32.21 28.52 21.07
CA ASN A 87 31.70 27.84 22.24
C ASN A 87 31.41 26.35 21.94
N PRO A 88 31.59 25.44 22.92
CA PRO A 88 31.15 24.06 22.80
C PRO A 88 29.64 23.98 22.56
N LYS A 89 29.23 23.02 21.72
CA LYS A 89 27.82 22.80 21.38
C LYS A 89 27.26 21.57 22.07
N PHE A 90 26.05 21.69 22.59
CA PHE A 90 25.32 20.57 23.19
C PHE A 90 23.99 20.35 22.49
N VAL A 91 23.68 19.10 22.14
CA VAL A 91 22.38 18.71 21.58
C VAL A 91 21.67 17.84 22.59
N LEU A 92 20.68 18.39 23.29
CA LEU A 92 19.90 17.72 24.33
C LEU A 92 18.65 17.11 23.70
N ASN A 93 18.59 15.78 23.65
CA ASN A 93 17.45 15.04 23.08
C ASN A 93 16.50 14.61 24.21
N LEU A 94 15.42 15.36 24.39
CA LEU A 94 14.45 15.22 25.46
C LEU A 94 13.39 14.18 25.09
N GLY A 95 13.43 13.02 25.74
CA GLY A 95 12.62 11.86 25.38
C GLY A 95 13.17 11.16 24.15
N CYS A 96 14.49 10.89 24.16
CA CYS A 96 15.23 10.40 23.00
C CYS A 96 14.80 9.01 22.51
N GLY A 97 14.12 8.21 23.34
CA GLY A 97 13.81 6.82 23.02
C GLY A 97 15.06 6.04 22.60
N PHE A 98 14.95 5.26 21.52
CA PHE A 98 16.12 4.64 20.87
C PHE A 98 16.57 5.39 19.61
N ASP A 99 16.43 6.70 19.57
CA ASP A 99 16.93 7.51 18.46
C ASP A 99 18.45 7.37 18.30
N PRO A 100 18.96 6.95 17.12
CA PRO A 100 20.37 6.82 16.84
C PRO A 100 20.98 8.05 16.13
N LEU A 101 20.25 9.17 16.04
CA LEU A 101 20.74 10.39 15.38
C LEU A 101 22.18 10.79 15.75
N PRO A 102 22.61 10.73 17.04
CA PRO A 102 24.01 11.03 17.39
C PRO A 102 25.01 10.14 16.65
N PHE A 103 24.75 8.84 16.57
CA PHE A 103 25.63 7.87 15.91
C PHE A 103 25.63 8.05 14.39
N GLN A 104 24.47 8.41 13.82
CA GLN A 104 24.35 8.69 12.39
C GLN A 104 25.21 9.91 12.00
N LEU A 105 25.12 11.01 12.75
CA LEU A 105 25.91 12.21 12.48
C LEU A 105 27.40 12.01 12.76
N LEU A 106 27.77 11.36 13.86
CA LEU A 106 29.17 11.04 14.15
C LEU A 106 29.81 10.16 13.07
N SER A 107 29.04 9.23 12.48
CA SER A 107 29.53 8.35 11.43
C SER A 107 29.59 9.00 10.05
N ALA A 108 28.62 9.85 9.70
CA ALA A 108 28.51 10.43 8.36
C ALA A 108 29.21 11.81 8.24
N GLU A 109 29.28 12.56 9.33
CA GLU A 109 29.65 13.97 9.37
C GLU A 109 30.56 14.28 10.60
N GLU A 110 31.58 13.45 10.86
CA GLU A 110 32.47 13.57 12.05
C GLU A 110 33.07 14.99 12.18
N SER A 111 33.42 15.64 11.06
CA SER A 111 33.96 17.00 11.06
C SER A 111 32.99 18.03 11.63
N LEU A 112 31.68 17.85 11.40
CA LEU A 112 30.63 18.72 11.90
C LEU A 112 30.42 18.54 13.42
N CYS A 113 30.70 17.34 13.93
CA CYS A 113 30.50 16.98 15.33
C CYS A 113 31.71 17.30 16.24
N LYS A 114 32.82 17.82 15.70
CA LYS A 114 34.10 17.99 16.43
C LYS A 114 33.99 18.78 17.73
N ASN A 115 33.14 19.80 17.76
CA ASN A 115 32.93 20.67 18.92
C ASN A 115 31.54 20.43 19.56
N ALA A 116 30.96 19.25 19.36
CA ALA A 116 29.61 18.93 19.79
C ALA A 116 29.56 17.71 20.72
N THR A 117 28.68 17.78 21.70
CA THR A 117 28.31 16.68 22.59
C THR A 117 26.81 16.43 22.49
N PHE A 118 26.41 15.21 22.17
CA PHE A 118 25.00 14.81 22.17
C PHE A 118 24.62 14.26 23.55
N VAL A 119 23.50 14.74 24.11
CA VAL A 119 23.00 14.35 25.42
C VAL A 119 21.60 13.76 25.25
N ASP A 120 21.50 12.44 25.30
CA ASP A 120 20.24 11.71 25.19
C ASP A 120 19.61 11.54 26.58
N ILE A 121 18.36 12.00 26.75
CA ILE A 121 17.65 11.98 28.03
C ILE A 121 16.32 11.25 27.84
N ASP A 122 16.05 10.24 28.66
CA ASP A 122 14.75 9.55 28.72
C ASP A 122 14.58 8.88 30.09
N TYR A 123 13.44 8.25 30.34
CA TYR A 123 13.18 7.48 31.55
C TYR A 123 14.31 6.49 31.83
N GLU A 124 14.68 6.36 33.11
CA GLU A 124 15.78 5.52 33.60
C GLU A 124 15.73 4.10 33.02
N LYS A 125 14.56 3.45 33.09
CA LYS A 125 14.33 2.11 32.55
C LYS A 125 14.64 2.01 31.05
N LEU A 126 14.28 3.03 30.27
CA LEU A 126 14.51 3.04 28.82
C LEU A 126 15.99 3.29 28.51
N MET A 127 16.64 4.18 29.25
CA MET A 127 18.06 4.49 29.08
C MET A 127 18.99 3.36 29.55
N ILE A 128 18.62 2.60 30.58
CA ILE A 128 19.31 1.35 30.95
C ILE A 128 19.26 0.36 29.78
N ASN A 129 18.10 0.21 29.12
CA ASN A 129 17.99 -0.66 27.94
C ASN A 129 18.85 -0.18 26.78
N LYS A 130 18.92 1.15 26.55
CA LYS A 130 19.75 1.76 25.51
C LYS A 130 21.24 1.55 25.80
N ARG A 131 21.67 1.77 27.04
CA ARG A 131 23.04 1.45 27.53
C ARG A 131 23.40 0.00 27.26
N ASN A 132 22.57 -0.94 27.72
CA ASN A 132 22.81 -2.37 27.57
C ASN A 132 22.87 -2.79 26.09
N ALA A 133 22.16 -2.11 25.19
CA ALA A 133 22.24 -2.35 23.75
C ALA A 133 23.54 -1.80 23.15
N ILE A 134 23.96 -0.59 23.55
CA ILE A 134 25.20 0.05 23.08
C ILE A 134 26.43 -0.72 23.56
N GLU A 135 26.46 -1.13 24.83
CA GLU A 135 27.55 -1.93 25.42
C GLU A 135 27.77 -3.25 24.67
N LYS A 136 26.70 -3.87 24.20
CA LYS A 136 26.76 -5.12 23.40
C LYS A 136 27.10 -4.90 21.92
N THR A 137 27.22 -3.65 21.48
CA THR A 137 27.40 -3.28 20.07
C THR A 137 28.76 -2.63 19.87
N ALA A 138 29.72 -3.41 19.36
CA ALA A 138 31.08 -2.94 19.13
C ALA A 138 31.12 -1.78 18.12
N GLU A 139 30.25 -1.78 17.11
CA GLU A 139 30.18 -0.74 16.09
C GLU A 139 29.86 0.65 16.68
N ILE A 140 28.95 0.73 17.66
CA ILE A 140 28.62 1.99 18.33
C ILE A 140 29.70 2.36 19.34
N SER A 141 30.14 1.39 20.15
CA SER A 141 31.17 1.64 21.18
C SER A 141 32.49 2.12 20.58
N ASN A 142 32.91 1.55 19.45
CA ASN A 142 34.10 1.97 18.72
C ASN A 142 33.95 3.36 18.09
N LEU A 143 32.74 3.71 17.61
CA LEU A 143 32.47 5.03 17.05
C LEU A 143 32.60 6.13 18.11
N LEU A 144 32.10 5.88 19.32
CA LEU A 144 32.06 6.87 20.40
C LEU A 144 33.43 7.14 21.03
N LYS A 145 34.34 6.16 21.02
CA LYS A 145 35.70 6.17 21.62
C LYS A 145 35.68 6.38 23.15
N ASP A 146 36.53 5.65 23.88
CA ASP A 146 36.72 5.78 25.33
C ASP A 146 35.40 5.84 26.14
N VAL A 147 34.47 4.94 25.82
CA VAL A 147 33.11 4.94 26.42
C VAL A 147 33.14 4.36 27.82
N GLU A 148 32.57 5.10 28.77
CA GLU A 148 32.31 4.66 30.14
C GLU A 148 30.83 4.29 30.29
N PHE A 149 30.58 3.10 30.85
CA PHE A 149 29.25 2.62 31.23
C PHE A 149 29.13 2.66 32.75
N LEU A 150 28.22 3.49 33.27
CA LEU A 150 28.08 3.74 34.71
C LEU A 150 26.95 2.88 35.33
N PRO A 151 27.00 2.60 36.64
CA PRO A 151 25.98 1.83 37.37
C PRO A 151 24.56 2.43 37.29
N ASP A 152 23.54 1.58 37.43
CA ASP A 152 22.12 1.92 37.29
C ASP A 152 21.65 3.02 38.27
N GLU A 153 22.34 3.21 39.39
CA GLU A 153 22.02 4.24 40.39
C GLU A 153 22.44 5.66 39.96
N ASN A 154 23.33 5.78 38.95
CA ASN A 154 23.75 7.08 38.45
C ASN A 154 22.76 7.62 37.42
N ALA A 155 22.47 8.92 37.49
CA ALA A 155 21.66 9.60 36.47
C ALA A 155 22.36 9.58 35.10
N VAL A 156 23.69 9.70 35.05
CA VAL A 156 24.48 9.50 33.83
C VAL A 156 24.84 8.02 33.72
N LEU A 157 24.40 7.38 32.64
CA LEU A 157 24.55 5.93 32.41
C LEU A 157 25.60 5.60 31.35
N ILE A 158 25.83 6.52 30.40
CA ILE A 158 26.84 6.40 29.34
C ILE A 158 27.59 7.72 29.27
N ARG A 159 28.91 7.68 29.18
CA ARG A 159 29.74 8.87 28.98
C ARG A 159 30.84 8.60 27.95
N SER A 160 30.94 9.46 26.96
CA SER A 160 32.08 9.55 26.04
C SER A 160 32.33 11.02 25.68
N LYS A 161 33.36 11.28 24.88
CA LYS A 161 33.70 12.65 24.46
C LYS A 161 32.54 13.36 23.72
N HIS A 162 31.81 12.63 22.88
CA HIS A 162 30.79 13.20 21.99
C HIS A 162 29.37 12.75 22.33
N TYR A 163 29.20 11.88 23.34
CA TYR A 163 27.90 11.32 23.69
C TYR A 163 27.74 11.10 25.19
N VAL A 164 26.58 11.50 25.72
CA VAL A 164 26.18 11.25 27.11
C VAL A 164 24.75 10.71 27.11
N GLY A 165 24.52 9.61 27.83
CA GLY A 165 23.20 9.02 28.04
C GLY A 165 22.74 9.22 29.47
N VAL A 166 21.58 9.85 29.67
CA VAL A 166 21.04 10.24 30.98
C VAL A 166 19.68 9.59 31.23
N GLY A 167 19.57 8.82 32.31
CA GLY A 167 18.31 8.29 32.83
C GLY A 167 17.66 9.28 33.78
N CYS A 168 16.61 9.98 33.33
CA CYS A 168 15.86 10.93 34.15
C CYS A 168 14.42 11.08 33.64
N ASP A 169 13.44 11.09 34.55
CA ASP A 169 12.09 11.53 34.23
C ASP A 169 12.11 13.05 33.96
N LEU A 170 11.66 13.46 32.76
CA LEU A 170 11.61 14.86 32.35
C LEU A 170 10.73 15.73 33.26
N LYS A 171 9.84 15.14 34.07
CA LYS A 171 9.06 15.86 35.09
C LYS A 171 9.88 16.24 36.33
N ASN A 172 10.99 15.54 36.59
CA ASN A 172 11.86 15.81 37.73
C ASN A 172 12.93 16.86 37.36
N LEU A 173 12.51 18.13 37.31
CA LEU A 173 13.39 19.23 36.89
C LEU A 173 14.59 19.45 37.82
N GLU A 174 14.48 19.17 39.12
CA GLU A 174 15.59 19.27 40.06
C GLU A 174 16.72 18.29 39.71
N LYS A 175 16.37 17.00 39.58
CA LYS A 175 17.33 15.97 39.15
C LYS A 175 17.90 16.25 37.77
N LEU A 176 17.06 16.74 36.86
CA LEU A 176 17.48 17.07 35.50
C LEU A 176 18.47 18.25 35.49
N GLU A 177 18.21 19.30 36.26
CA GLU A 177 19.09 20.46 36.41
C GLU A 177 20.46 20.08 36.97
N ASP A 178 20.49 19.33 38.07
CA ASP A 178 21.73 18.86 38.69
C ASP A 178 22.57 18.02 37.72
N THR A 179 21.90 17.11 37.00
CA THR A 179 22.57 16.21 36.06
C THR A 179 23.08 16.96 34.83
N VAL A 180 22.28 17.85 34.23
CA VAL A 180 22.65 18.61 33.04
C VAL A 180 23.78 19.59 33.34
N LYS A 181 23.77 20.29 34.48
CA LYS A 181 24.89 21.15 34.91
C LYS A 181 26.18 20.36 35.07
N THR A 182 26.11 19.15 35.61
CA THR A 182 27.27 18.25 35.73
C THR A 182 27.83 17.80 34.37
N VAL A 183 26.97 17.70 33.35
CA VAL A 183 27.37 17.30 31.99
C VAL A 183 27.94 18.46 31.18
N ILE A 184 27.32 19.63 31.25
CA ILE A 184 27.70 20.81 30.46
C ILE A 184 28.89 21.55 31.08
N GLY A 185 28.95 21.64 32.42
CA GLY A 185 29.94 22.43 33.15
C GLY A 185 29.56 23.91 33.31
N GLU A 186 30.49 24.72 33.81
CA GLU A 186 30.27 26.14 34.15
C GLU A 186 30.64 27.14 33.02
N GLY A 187 31.09 26.65 31.86
CA GLY A 187 31.51 27.48 30.73
C GLY A 187 30.35 27.91 29.82
N GLN A 188 30.53 29.01 29.07
CA GLN A 188 29.57 29.43 28.04
C GLN A 188 29.46 28.36 26.95
N CYS A 189 28.24 28.03 26.55
CA CYS A 189 27.97 27.02 25.53
C CYS A 189 26.82 27.43 24.62
N SER A 190 26.68 26.75 23.48
CA SER A 190 25.49 26.83 22.64
C SER A 190 24.70 25.53 22.80
N ILE A 191 23.40 25.64 23.09
CA ILE A 191 22.56 24.47 23.38
C ILE A 191 21.43 24.39 22.35
N LEU A 192 21.21 23.20 21.78
CA LEU A 192 19.99 22.85 21.07
C LEU A 192 19.23 21.77 21.85
N CYS A 193 18.08 22.12 22.38
CA CYS A 193 17.12 21.15 22.89
C CYS A 193 16.27 20.61 21.73
N THR A 194 16.05 19.31 21.69
CA THR A 194 15.18 18.64 20.71
C THR A 194 14.15 17.81 21.44
N ALA A 195 12.90 17.84 20.97
CA ALA A 195 11.80 17.04 21.50
C ALA A 195 10.95 16.52 20.33
N GLU A 196 11.14 15.25 19.97
CA GLU A 196 10.47 14.64 18.81
C GLU A 196 9.33 13.72 19.24
N VAL A 197 8.13 14.28 19.38
CA VAL A 197 6.90 13.60 19.84
C VAL A 197 7.13 12.93 21.20
N SER A 198 7.65 13.71 22.15
CA SER A 198 7.90 13.31 23.53
C SER A 198 7.09 14.14 24.52
N LEU A 199 7.16 15.48 24.43
CA LEU A 199 6.46 16.42 25.31
C LEU A 199 4.93 16.29 25.24
N THR A 200 4.37 15.97 24.07
CA THR A 200 2.93 15.77 23.88
C THR A 200 2.30 14.72 24.80
N TYR A 201 3.10 13.77 25.33
CA TYR A 201 2.64 12.75 26.28
C TYR A 201 2.74 13.18 27.75
N MET A 202 3.40 14.29 28.05
CA MET A 202 3.44 14.86 29.39
C MET A 202 2.16 15.65 29.66
N ASP A 203 1.73 15.74 30.92
CA ASP A 203 0.73 16.73 31.28
C ASP A 203 1.23 18.15 30.97
N VAL A 204 0.29 19.04 30.67
CA VAL A 204 0.59 20.38 30.15
C VAL A 204 1.50 21.17 31.08
N GLU A 205 1.22 21.15 32.38
CA GLU A 205 2.00 21.86 33.40
C GLU A 205 3.46 21.40 33.43
N SER A 206 3.69 20.08 33.45
CA SER A 206 5.06 19.54 33.45
C SER A 206 5.80 19.85 32.15
N ALA A 207 5.13 19.77 31.00
CA ALA A 207 5.73 20.09 29.70
C ALA A 207 6.12 21.58 29.60
N ASP A 208 5.27 22.48 30.09
CA ASP A 208 5.52 23.91 30.07
C ASP A 208 6.63 24.30 31.06
N ALA A 209 6.66 23.67 32.22
CA ALA A 209 7.74 23.83 33.19
C ALA A 209 9.10 23.43 32.59
N LEU A 210 9.15 22.33 31.83
CA LEU A 210 10.35 21.90 31.11
C LEU A 210 10.76 22.91 30.01
N ILE A 211 9.81 23.40 29.21
CA ILE A 211 10.09 24.41 28.17
C ILE A 211 10.65 25.70 28.79
N LYS A 212 10.08 26.14 29.90
CA LYS A 212 10.56 27.32 30.65
C LYS A 212 11.93 27.10 31.28
N TRP A 213 12.16 25.93 31.86
CA TRP A 213 13.46 25.60 32.44
C TRP A 213 14.56 25.57 31.37
N THR A 214 14.31 24.95 30.22
CA THR A 214 15.32 24.87 29.14
C THR A 214 15.74 26.25 28.62
N SER A 215 14.86 27.25 28.61
CA SER A 215 15.21 28.62 28.21
C SER A 215 16.19 29.31 29.16
N SER A 216 16.41 28.75 30.36
CA SER A 216 17.28 29.32 31.39
C SER A 216 18.67 28.67 31.47
N LEU A 217 18.95 27.67 30.63
CA LEU A 217 20.18 26.88 30.70
C LEU A 217 21.45 27.65 30.32
N ASP A 218 21.37 28.53 29.33
CA ASP A 218 22.46 29.39 28.86
C ASP A 218 21.86 30.64 28.17
N GLN A 219 22.70 31.56 27.67
CA GLN A 219 22.28 32.70 26.86
C GLN A 219 21.98 32.29 25.40
N ASP A 220 22.66 31.30 24.84
CA ASP A 220 22.43 30.77 23.47
C ASP A 220 21.80 29.38 23.52
N VAL A 221 20.50 29.35 23.82
CA VAL A 221 19.68 28.13 23.78
C VAL A 221 18.70 28.21 22.62
N ARG A 222 18.55 27.08 21.92
CA ARG A 222 17.55 26.86 20.87
C ARG A 222 16.71 25.66 21.24
N PHE A 223 15.48 25.62 20.73
CA PHE A 223 14.57 24.49 20.90
C PHE A 223 14.02 24.06 19.55
N ALA A 224 13.97 22.76 19.30
CA ALA A 224 13.28 22.15 18.18
C ALA A 224 12.22 21.18 18.70
N LEU A 225 10.95 21.57 18.60
CA LEU A 225 9.81 20.74 18.99
C LEU A 225 9.11 20.20 17.73
N LEU A 226 8.97 18.88 17.63
CA LEU A 226 8.18 18.24 16.58
C LEU A 226 7.06 17.41 17.20
N GLU A 227 5.81 17.85 17.04
CA GLU A 227 4.63 17.16 17.56
C GLU A 227 3.36 17.45 16.74
N GLN A 228 2.22 16.94 17.19
CA GLN A 228 0.93 17.05 16.53
C GLN A 228 0.18 18.34 16.92
N PHE A 229 -0.65 18.85 16.01
CA PHE A 229 -1.57 19.97 16.27
C PHE A 229 -2.90 19.82 15.50
N PHE A 230 -3.87 20.70 15.76
CA PHE A 230 -5.17 20.73 15.08
C PHE A 230 -5.25 21.88 14.07
N PRO A 231 -4.79 21.70 12.81
CA PRO A 231 -4.80 22.77 11.81
C PRO A 231 -6.21 23.31 11.51
N ASP A 232 -7.23 22.48 11.63
CA ASP A 232 -8.64 22.87 11.43
C ASP A 232 -9.57 22.22 12.46
N GLY A 233 -9.11 22.22 13.72
CA GLY A 233 -9.87 21.72 14.87
C GLY A 233 -9.86 20.19 15.06
N PRO A 234 -10.29 19.71 16.24
CA PRO A 234 -10.30 18.27 16.57
C PRO A 234 -11.36 17.47 15.80
N ASP A 235 -12.39 18.14 15.29
CA ASP A 235 -13.48 17.52 14.53
C ASP A 235 -13.13 17.27 13.04
N HIS A 236 -11.97 17.77 12.59
CA HIS A 236 -11.45 17.43 11.27
C HIS A 236 -11.30 15.88 11.15
N PRO A 237 -11.77 15.22 10.08
CA PRO A 237 -11.86 13.76 10.04
C PRO A 237 -10.53 13.01 10.27
N PHE A 238 -9.41 13.59 9.81
CA PHE A 238 -8.08 13.03 10.10
C PHE A 238 -7.72 13.19 11.59
N ALA A 239 -7.94 14.38 12.16
CA ALA A 239 -7.64 14.68 13.57
C ALA A 239 -8.46 13.78 14.51
N ALA A 240 -9.77 13.64 14.25
CA ALA A 240 -10.64 12.76 15.01
C ALA A 240 -10.16 11.29 14.96
N THR A 241 -9.68 10.83 13.80
CA THR A 241 -9.14 9.48 13.62
C THR A 241 -7.83 9.27 14.37
N MET A 242 -6.92 10.26 14.30
CA MET A 242 -5.68 10.29 15.07
C MET A 242 -5.95 10.24 16.58
N MET A 243 -6.89 11.06 17.08
CA MET A 243 -7.24 11.08 18.51
C MET A 243 -7.86 9.75 18.97
N LYS A 244 -8.75 9.15 18.16
CA LYS A 244 -9.29 7.80 18.45
C LYS A 244 -8.17 6.76 18.59
N HIS A 245 -7.13 6.84 17.76
CA HIS A 245 -5.98 5.94 17.81
C HIS A 245 -5.20 6.08 19.14
N PHE A 246 -4.79 7.29 19.50
CA PHE A 246 -4.03 7.54 20.74
C PHE A 246 -4.82 7.21 22.00
N ASN A 247 -6.13 7.52 22.00
CA ASN A 247 -7.03 7.13 23.09
C ASN A 247 -7.12 5.61 23.24
N LYS A 248 -7.19 4.86 22.12
CA LYS A 248 -7.18 3.39 22.14
C LYS A 248 -5.87 2.81 22.68
N LEU A 249 -4.74 3.45 22.38
CA LEU A 249 -3.42 3.07 22.90
C LEU A 249 -3.21 3.45 24.37
N ARG A 250 -4.12 4.23 24.98
CA ARG A 250 -3.97 4.81 26.32
C ARG A 250 -2.70 5.65 26.45
N ALA A 251 -2.32 6.33 25.38
CA ALA A 251 -1.22 7.29 25.33
C ALA A 251 -1.79 8.64 24.83
N PRO A 252 -2.58 9.34 25.67
CA PRO A 252 -3.26 10.57 25.27
C PRO A 252 -2.25 11.67 24.91
N LEU A 253 -2.63 12.50 23.94
CA LEU A 253 -1.91 13.72 23.57
C LEU A 253 -2.48 14.86 24.42
N HIS A 254 -1.68 15.43 25.32
CA HIS A 254 -2.16 16.40 26.30
C HIS A 254 -2.09 17.84 25.78
N SER A 255 -0.90 18.29 25.35
CA SER A 255 -0.65 19.67 24.93
C SER A 255 -1.52 20.13 23.76
N ILE A 256 -1.90 19.22 22.87
CA ILE A 256 -2.67 19.51 21.67
C ILE A 256 -4.05 20.15 21.94
N HIS A 257 -4.63 19.92 23.12
CA HIS A 257 -5.91 20.51 23.50
C HIS A 257 -5.78 21.93 24.06
N HIS A 258 -4.64 22.24 24.67
CA HIS A 258 -4.38 23.54 25.27
C HIS A 258 -3.72 24.51 24.28
N TYR A 259 -2.88 23.97 23.39
CA TYR A 259 -2.20 24.69 22.32
C TYR A 259 -2.59 24.10 20.95
N PRO A 260 -3.84 24.31 20.49
CA PRO A 260 -4.37 23.63 19.31
C PRO A 260 -3.79 24.14 17.99
N SER A 261 -3.33 25.39 17.92
CA SER A 261 -2.79 26.00 16.70
C SER A 261 -1.28 26.23 16.76
N LEU A 262 -0.67 26.46 15.58
CA LEU A 262 0.75 26.85 15.49
C LEU A 262 1.04 28.15 16.25
N HIS A 263 0.13 29.13 16.20
CA HIS A 263 0.27 30.39 16.93
C HIS A 263 0.25 30.17 18.45
N ASP A 264 -0.60 29.27 18.95
CA ASP A 264 -0.66 28.95 20.37
C ASP A 264 0.65 28.27 20.83
N GLN A 265 1.24 27.43 19.98
CA GLN A 265 2.55 26.82 20.25
C GLN A 265 3.69 27.86 20.22
N GLU A 266 3.65 28.85 19.33
CA GLU A 266 4.63 29.95 19.35
C GLU A 266 4.48 30.78 20.64
N ARG A 267 3.25 31.18 21.00
CA ARG A 267 2.93 31.88 22.26
C ARG A 267 3.42 31.12 23.47
N ARG A 268 3.19 29.80 23.52
CA ARG A 268 3.66 28.91 24.60
C ARG A 268 5.15 29.08 24.88
N PHE A 269 5.98 29.16 23.83
CA PHE A 269 7.41 29.38 23.99
C PHE A 269 7.74 30.83 24.39
N LEU A 270 7.11 31.83 23.76
CA LEU A 270 7.35 33.24 24.11
C LEU A 270 7.01 33.52 25.58
N ASP A 271 5.88 33.02 26.06
CA ASP A 271 5.42 33.17 27.45
C ASP A 271 6.31 32.40 28.44
N ALA A 272 6.99 31.34 27.97
CA ALA A 272 7.97 30.58 28.74
C ALA A 272 9.37 31.23 28.80
N GLY A 273 9.56 32.43 28.21
CA GLY A 273 10.81 33.18 28.28
C GLY A 273 11.72 33.07 27.06
N TRP A 274 11.24 32.48 25.96
CA TRP A 274 11.97 32.44 24.69
C TRP A 274 11.85 33.76 23.94
N GLY A 275 12.95 34.28 23.40
CA GLY A 275 12.96 35.56 22.67
C GLY A 275 12.36 35.48 21.26
N HIS A 276 12.40 34.30 20.64
CA HIS A 276 11.81 34.02 19.34
C HIS A 276 11.26 32.59 19.29
N ALA A 277 10.14 32.39 18.61
CA ALA A 277 9.57 31.09 18.30
C ALA A 277 8.88 31.15 16.93
N ARG A 278 9.06 30.11 16.11
CA ARG A 278 8.41 29.96 14.81
C ARG A 278 8.00 28.52 14.59
N ALA A 279 6.72 28.27 14.33
CA ALA A 279 6.15 26.96 14.07
C ALA A 279 5.69 26.84 12.62
N ARG A 280 6.02 25.72 11.97
CA ARG A 280 5.65 25.43 10.58
C ARG A 280 5.16 24.00 10.46
N SER A 281 4.12 23.76 9.67
CA SER A 281 3.67 22.39 9.42
C SER A 281 4.73 21.61 8.62
N LEU A 282 4.76 20.29 8.75
CA LEU A 282 5.67 19.48 7.91
C LEU A 282 5.29 19.58 6.42
N TRP A 283 4.02 19.85 6.09
CA TRP A 283 3.58 20.07 4.71
C TRP A 283 4.12 21.37 4.10
N GLU A 284 4.20 22.41 4.93
CA GLU A 284 4.86 23.66 4.56
C GLU A 284 6.37 23.46 4.36
N LEU A 285 7.03 22.75 5.28
CA LEU A 285 8.46 22.43 5.17
C LEU A 285 8.79 21.54 3.97
N TRP A 286 7.91 20.60 3.62
CA TRP A 286 8.03 19.81 2.41
C TRP A 286 8.10 20.72 1.17
N SER A 287 7.31 21.79 1.16
CA SER A 287 7.18 22.68 0.01
C SER A 287 8.28 23.75 -0.08
N ASP A 288 9.04 23.95 1.00
CA ASP A 288 10.10 24.95 1.09
C ASP A 288 11.42 24.46 0.50
N ASN A 289 11.79 24.97 -0.68
CA ASN A 289 13.06 24.65 -1.35
C ASN A 289 14.31 25.00 -0.55
N SER A 290 14.24 25.96 0.39
CA SER A 290 15.36 26.32 1.26
C SER A 290 15.56 25.32 2.40
N PHE A 291 14.53 24.53 2.73
CA PHE A 291 14.58 23.48 3.75
C PHE A 291 14.77 22.09 3.13
N LEU A 292 13.99 21.79 2.08
CA LEU A 292 14.02 20.54 1.36
C LEU A 292 14.02 20.82 -0.15
N SER A 293 15.17 20.60 -0.80
CA SER A 293 15.32 20.88 -2.23
C SER A 293 14.50 19.95 -3.12
N SER A 294 14.13 20.44 -4.31
CA SER A 294 13.46 19.65 -5.34
C SER A 294 14.21 18.35 -5.67
N PHE A 295 15.54 18.40 -5.77
CA PHE A 295 16.38 17.21 -6.00
C PHE A 295 16.19 16.14 -4.91
N ARG A 296 16.15 16.55 -3.63
CA ARG A 296 15.91 15.63 -2.52
C ARG A 296 14.49 15.06 -2.55
N ARG A 297 13.47 15.86 -2.88
CA ARG A 297 12.08 15.36 -3.04
C ARG A 297 11.99 14.33 -4.16
N MET A 298 12.56 14.64 -5.32
CA MET A 298 12.54 13.76 -6.49
C MET A 298 13.30 12.45 -6.25
N SER A 299 14.40 12.47 -5.49
CA SER A 299 15.16 11.25 -5.23
C SER A 299 14.36 10.21 -4.45
N LEU A 300 13.32 10.60 -3.71
CA LEU A 300 12.46 9.68 -2.95
C LEU A 300 11.69 8.71 -3.84
N ASP A 301 11.36 9.13 -5.06
CA ASP A 301 10.67 8.28 -6.04
C ASP A 301 11.59 7.18 -6.60
N THR A 302 12.92 7.29 -6.43
CA THR A 302 13.87 6.23 -6.83
C THR A 302 13.86 5.03 -5.86
N TYR A 303 13.41 5.24 -4.62
CA TYR A 303 13.35 4.19 -3.60
C TYR A 303 11.99 3.47 -3.62
N GLU A 304 10.90 4.22 -3.70
CA GLU A 304 9.54 3.67 -3.72
C GLU A 304 8.61 4.56 -4.57
N VAL A 305 7.83 3.93 -5.45
CA VAL A 305 6.80 4.63 -6.24
C VAL A 305 5.67 5.10 -5.32
N PHE A 306 5.18 6.33 -5.53
CA PHE A 306 4.27 7.00 -4.62
C PHE A 306 3.12 7.73 -5.33
N ASP A 307 1.90 7.54 -4.81
CA ASP A 307 0.67 8.20 -5.28
C ASP A 307 -0.38 8.42 -4.16
N GLU A 308 0.07 8.47 -2.91
CA GLU A 308 -0.78 8.67 -1.72
C GLU A 308 -0.68 10.12 -1.22
N TRP A 309 -0.70 11.09 -2.14
CA TRP A 309 -0.38 12.50 -1.85
C TRP A 309 -1.41 13.20 -0.96
N GLU A 310 -2.71 12.94 -1.13
CA GLU A 310 -3.72 13.52 -0.23
C GLU A 310 -3.50 13.05 1.21
N GLU A 311 -3.16 11.77 1.40
CA GLU A 311 -2.88 11.17 2.70
C GLU A 311 -1.60 11.73 3.34
N PHE A 312 -0.57 11.94 2.52
CA PHE A 312 0.71 12.48 2.97
C PHE A 312 0.58 13.94 3.38
N ALA A 313 -0.14 14.76 2.62
CA ALA A 313 -0.45 16.13 2.99
C ALA A 313 -1.29 16.18 4.27
N LEU A 314 -2.33 15.34 4.38
CA LEU A 314 -3.12 15.22 5.62
C LEU A 314 -2.23 14.92 6.83
N PHE A 315 -1.33 13.93 6.74
CA PHE A 315 -0.35 13.67 7.80
C PHE A 315 0.56 14.86 8.07
N ALA A 316 1.23 15.37 7.04
CA ALA A 316 2.27 16.39 7.17
C ALA A 316 1.71 17.74 7.64
N SER A 317 0.42 18.02 7.41
CA SER A 317 -0.22 19.22 7.93
C SER A 317 -0.75 19.07 9.36
N HIS A 318 -0.81 17.87 9.94
CA HIS A 318 -1.18 17.66 11.35
C HIS A 318 0.04 17.45 12.27
N TYR A 319 1.24 17.60 11.72
CA TYR A 319 2.50 17.64 12.44
C TYR A 319 3.21 18.96 12.14
N PHE A 320 3.92 19.49 13.12
CA PHE A 320 4.69 20.72 12.96
C PHE A 320 6.11 20.57 13.49
N LEU A 321 7.00 21.44 13.03
CA LEU A 321 8.29 21.72 13.63
C LEU A 321 8.27 23.16 14.13
N LEU A 322 8.54 23.36 15.41
CA LEU A 322 8.75 24.66 16.03
C LEU A 322 10.23 24.83 16.35
N CYS A 323 10.80 25.94 15.90
CA CYS A 323 12.14 26.38 16.24
C CYS A 323 12.07 27.63 17.12
N ALA A 324 12.67 27.60 18.31
CA ALA A 324 12.74 28.74 19.22
C ALA A 324 14.20 29.07 19.60
N SER A 325 14.46 30.32 20.01
CA SER A 325 15.77 30.74 20.51
C SER A 325 15.67 31.80 21.61
N THR A 326 16.57 31.76 22.58
CA THR A 326 16.70 32.77 23.66
C THR A 326 17.33 34.08 23.17
N GLY A 327 18.22 34.01 22.18
CA GLY A 327 18.95 35.17 21.65
C GLY A 327 18.07 36.15 20.86
N THR A 328 18.44 37.43 20.89
CA THR A 328 17.86 38.49 20.03
C THR A 328 18.44 38.39 18.61
N ARG A 329 18.15 37.30 17.88
CA ARG A 329 18.58 37.20 16.48
C ARG A 329 17.68 38.08 15.63
N SER A 330 18.27 39.00 14.85
CA SER A 330 17.56 39.63 13.74
C SER A 330 17.10 38.54 12.79
N PRO A 331 15.86 38.59 12.27
CA PRO A 331 15.37 37.60 11.32
C PRO A 331 16.38 37.45 10.17
N ALA A 332 16.74 36.22 9.82
CA ALA A 332 17.63 35.99 8.68
C ALA A 332 16.94 36.53 7.41
N ASN A 333 17.70 36.91 6.38
CA ASN A 333 17.16 37.49 5.12
C ASN A 333 16.21 36.58 4.30
N GLY A 334 15.69 35.48 4.88
CA GLY A 334 14.58 34.68 4.38
C GLY A 334 13.32 34.70 5.27
N ASP A 335 13.39 35.28 6.47
CA ASP A 335 12.27 35.57 7.37
C ASP A 335 11.53 36.82 6.88
N LYS A 336 10.99 36.77 5.65
CA LYS A 336 9.77 37.53 5.43
C LYS A 336 8.80 36.98 6.46
N LYS A 337 8.39 37.79 7.44
CA LYS A 337 7.10 37.60 8.09
C LYS A 337 6.16 37.30 6.93
N GLN A 338 5.68 36.06 6.80
CA GLN A 338 4.36 35.91 6.24
C GLN A 338 3.54 36.73 7.22
N VAL A 339 3.20 37.95 6.79
CA VAL A 339 2.07 38.69 7.33
C VAL A 339 1.05 37.60 7.54
N GLU A 340 0.63 37.38 8.79
CA GLU A 340 -0.50 36.51 9.09
C GLU A 340 -1.47 36.75 7.96
N SER A 341 -1.64 35.75 7.08
CA SER A 341 -2.69 35.85 6.09
C SER A 341 -3.91 35.81 6.99
N GLN A 342 -4.41 36.99 7.38
CA GLN A 342 -5.67 37.15 8.07
C GLN A 342 -6.57 36.17 7.35
N LYS A 343 -7.04 35.14 8.08
CA LYS A 343 -7.97 34.17 7.51
C LYS A 343 -8.95 35.00 6.70
N PRO A 344 -9.06 34.82 5.36
CA PRO A 344 -9.91 35.68 4.57
C PRO A 344 -11.26 35.78 5.28
N GLU A 345 -11.63 36.95 5.81
CA GLU A 345 -12.94 37.19 6.46
C GLU A 345 -14.03 37.24 5.37
N VAL A 346 -13.97 36.31 4.42
CA VAL A 346 -15.00 36.07 3.44
C VAL A 346 -15.95 35.07 4.08
N ALA A 347 -17.09 35.57 4.53
CA ALA A 347 -18.16 34.72 5.03
C ALA A 347 -18.62 33.76 3.92
N PRO A 348 -18.91 32.49 4.25
CA PRO A 348 -19.51 31.56 3.30
C PRO A 348 -20.80 32.13 2.70
N LEU A 349 -21.04 31.84 1.41
CA LEU A 349 -22.27 32.21 0.73
C LEU A 349 -23.47 31.60 1.46
N SER A 350 -24.38 32.45 1.92
CA SER A 350 -25.64 32.04 2.55
C SER A 350 -26.66 31.45 1.57
N SER A 351 -26.34 31.43 0.27
CA SER A 351 -27.19 30.92 -0.79
C SER A 351 -27.09 29.41 -1.01
N PHE A 352 -26.18 28.70 -0.32
CA PHE A 352 -25.96 27.26 -0.45
C PHE A 352 -26.01 26.52 0.89
N ARG A 353 -26.54 25.30 0.87
CA ARG A 353 -26.49 24.36 2.00
C ARG A 353 -26.03 22.98 1.55
N LEU A 354 -25.29 22.30 2.42
CA LEU A 354 -24.86 20.92 2.23
C LEU A 354 -25.71 20.00 3.10
N ILE A 355 -26.38 19.04 2.49
CA ILE A 355 -27.35 18.16 3.18
C ILE A 355 -26.79 16.74 3.22
N PRO A 356 -26.35 16.24 4.39
CA PRO A 356 -25.86 14.89 4.53
C PRO A 356 -27.00 13.86 4.61
N HIS A 357 -26.79 12.69 4.02
CA HIS A 357 -27.59 11.49 4.26
C HIS A 357 -26.66 10.34 4.68
N CYS A 358 -26.58 10.10 5.99
CA CYS A 358 -25.65 9.15 6.61
C CYS A 358 -26.43 8.04 7.33
N PRO A 359 -26.72 6.91 6.67
CA PRO A 359 -27.42 5.80 7.30
C PRO A 359 -26.54 5.12 8.36
N SER A 360 -27.17 4.50 9.37
CA SER A 360 -26.47 3.81 10.47
C SER A 360 -25.62 2.61 10.02
N ARG A 361 -25.89 2.07 8.83
CA ARG A 361 -25.09 1.02 8.18
C ARG A 361 -24.89 1.36 6.71
N PHE A 362 -23.78 1.99 6.39
CA PHE A 362 -23.39 2.31 5.03
C PHE A 362 -22.52 1.19 4.43
N LYS A 363 -22.83 0.74 3.21
CA LYS A 363 -22.12 -0.35 2.50
C LYS A 363 -21.53 0.08 1.14
N GLY A 364 -21.11 1.35 1.02
CA GLY A 364 -20.56 1.92 -0.22
C GLY A 364 -19.18 2.57 -0.03
N GLN A 365 -18.35 2.05 0.90
CA GLN A 365 -17.01 2.60 1.14
C GLN A 365 -16.14 2.49 -0.12
N ARG A 366 -15.93 3.63 -0.80
CA ARG A 366 -15.21 3.71 -2.07
C ARG A 366 -14.54 5.07 -2.22
N ARG A 367 -13.31 5.08 -2.73
CA ARG A 367 -12.55 6.31 -3.04
C ARG A 367 -11.71 6.14 -4.31
N TYR A 368 -11.37 7.22 -4.99
CA TYR A 368 -10.63 7.25 -6.27
C TYR A 368 -11.33 6.48 -7.41
N GLY A 369 -12.66 6.32 -7.30
CA GLY A 369 -13.51 5.79 -8.37
C GLY A 369 -13.97 6.89 -9.32
N VAL A 370 -14.97 6.59 -10.12
CA VAL A 370 -15.61 7.52 -11.07
C VAL A 370 -17.12 7.39 -11.03
N LEU A 371 -17.81 8.43 -11.47
CA LEU A 371 -19.25 8.40 -11.66
C LEU A 371 -19.59 8.05 -13.10
N VAL A 372 -20.53 7.13 -13.27
CA VAL A 372 -21.05 6.68 -14.57
C VAL A 372 -22.50 7.13 -14.67
N PRO A 373 -22.86 7.95 -15.67
CA PRO A 373 -24.24 8.39 -15.85
C PRO A 373 -25.16 7.18 -16.10
N ASP A 374 -26.37 7.16 -15.55
CA ASP A 374 -27.37 6.10 -15.79
C ASP A 374 -28.72 6.72 -16.18
N SER A 375 -29.32 7.52 -15.30
CA SER A 375 -30.52 8.30 -15.58
C SER A 375 -30.60 9.52 -14.66
N GLU A 376 -31.64 10.35 -14.77
CA GLU A 376 -31.80 11.52 -13.89
C GLU A 376 -31.91 11.18 -12.39
N SER A 377 -32.38 9.97 -12.06
CA SER A 377 -32.59 9.52 -10.68
C SER A 377 -31.61 8.43 -10.22
N ARG A 378 -30.64 8.06 -11.07
CA ARG A 378 -29.70 6.97 -10.81
C ARG A 378 -28.31 7.27 -11.36
N ILE A 379 -27.29 6.92 -10.60
CA ILE A 379 -25.89 7.07 -10.99
C ILE A 379 -25.06 5.89 -10.50
N GLY A 380 -24.09 5.45 -11.31
CA GLY A 380 -23.14 4.43 -10.91
C GLY A 380 -21.87 5.01 -10.31
N HIS A 381 -21.36 4.44 -9.23
CA HIS A 381 -20.02 4.71 -8.70
C HIS A 381 -19.11 3.51 -9.01
N HIS A 382 -18.32 3.62 -10.07
CA HIS A 382 -17.52 2.53 -10.63
C HIS A 382 -16.04 2.61 -10.21
N GLY A 383 -15.41 1.44 -10.08
CA GLY A 383 -13.98 1.34 -9.80
C GLY A 383 -13.55 1.95 -8.47
N GLY A 384 -12.29 2.32 -8.31
CA GLY A 384 -11.80 2.88 -7.05
C GLY A 384 -11.33 1.82 -6.06
N GLN A 385 -10.94 2.30 -4.89
CA GLN A 385 -10.44 1.53 -3.77
C GLN A 385 -11.56 1.35 -2.75
N GLY A 386 -11.96 0.10 -2.51
CA GLY A 386 -12.85 -0.27 -1.42
C GLY A 386 -12.08 -0.59 -0.13
N ALA A 387 -12.80 -1.09 0.87
CA ALA A 387 -12.26 -1.40 2.19
C ALA A 387 -11.14 -2.45 2.18
N GLN A 388 -11.18 -3.41 1.26
CA GLN A 388 -10.24 -4.54 1.22
C GLN A 388 -9.35 -4.56 -0.04
N SER A 389 -9.89 -4.12 -1.18
CA SER A 389 -9.22 -4.21 -2.47
C SER A 389 -9.66 -3.08 -3.41
N ARG A 390 -8.94 -2.94 -4.52
CA ARG A 390 -9.46 -2.19 -5.67
C ARG A 390 -10.65 -2.95 -6.24
N LEU A 391 -11.59 -2.20 -6.79
CA LEU A 391 -12.88 -2.71 -7.24
C LEU A 391 -12.96 -2.61 -8.77
N SER A 392 -13.53 -3.61 -9.41
CA SER A 392 -14.06 -3.56 -10.79
C SER A 392 -15.59 -3.42 -10.81
N THR A 393 -16.22 -3.39 -9.63
CA THR A 393 -17.68 -3.31 -9.48
C THR A 393 -18.16 -1.86 -9.53
N SER A 394 -19.46 -1.70 -9.78
CA SER A 394 -20.17 -0.44 -9.66
C SER A 394 -21.20 -0.53 -8.55
N ASP A 395 -21.26 0.47 -7.67
CA ASP A 395 -22.39 0.63 -6.76
C ASP A 395 -23.41 1.58 -7.39
N ILE A 396 -24.71 1.29 -7.27
CA ILE A 396 -25.76 2.18 -7.79
C ILE A 396 -26.25 3.09 -6.66
N CYS A 397 -26.25 4.39 -6.91
CA CYS A 397 -26.85 5.39 -6.04
C CYS A 397 -28.12 5.93 -6.69
N THR A 398 -29.21 6.04 -5.93
CA THR A 398 -30.51 6.51 -6.45
C THR A 398 -31.23 7.42 -5.46
N SER A 399 -31.98 8.39 -5.99
CA SER A 399 -32.95 9.20 -5.25
C SER A 399 -34.36 8.61 -5.23
N SER A 400 -34.60 7.52 -5.97
CA SER A 400 -35.91 6.87 -6.16
C SER A 400 -35.78 5.34 -6.08
N PRO A 401 -35.75 4.76 -4.87
CA PRO A 401 -35.44 3.34 -4.65
C PRO A 401 -36.45 2.37 -5.30
N ASP A 402 -37.66 2.83 -5.64
CA ASP A 402 -38.71 2.01 -6.27
C ASP A 402 -38.46 1.68 -7.75
N ILE A 403 -37.49 2.33 -8.41
CA ILE A 403 -37.20 2.17 -9.84
C ILE A 403 -36.18 1.03 -10.07
N LYS A 404 -36.68 -0.20 -10.25
CA LYS A 404 -35.88 -1.36 -10.69
C LYS A 404 -35.60 -1.33 -12.20
N ALA A 405 -34.55 -0.64 -12.64
CA ALA A 405 -34.03 -0.70 -14.01
C ALA A 405 -32.78 -1.61 -14.13
N SER A 406 -32.63 -2.26 -15.29
CA SER A 406 -31.61 -3.26 -15.61
C SER A 406 -30.17 -2.71 -15.53
N GLY A 407 -29.26 -3.41 -14.85
CA GLY A 407 -27.83 -3.05 -14.72
C GLY A 407 -26.99 -3.13 -16.01
N ARG A 408 -27.59 -2.92 -17.20
CA ARG A 408 -26.90 -2.97 -18.50
C ARG A 408 -26.04 -1.73 -18.80
N THR A 409 -26.29 -0.63 -18.10
CA THR A 409 -25.61 0.67 -18.33
C THR A 409 -24.25 0.78 -17.63
N MET A 410 -23.98 -0.07 -16.63
CA MET A 410 -22.73 -0.05 -15.87
C MET A 410 -21.57 -0.71 -16.61
N PRO A 411 -20.32 -0.28 -16.36
CA PRO A 411 -19.18 -0.90 -17.00
C PRO A 411 -19.09 -2.41 -16.67
N PRO A 412 -18.78 -3.27 -17.65
CA PRO A 412 -18.77 -4.71 -17.48
C PRO A 412 -17.60 -5.20 -16.61
N LYS A 413 -17.74 -6.40 -16.03
CA LYS A 413 -16.77 -6.97 -15.07
C LYS A 413 -15.42 -7.37 -15.68
N ASP A 414 -15.35 -7.45 -17.01
CA ASP A 414 -14.12 -7.66 -17.78
C ASP A 414 -13.20 -6.42 -17.76
N ILE A 415 -13.73 -5.23 -17.46
CA ILE A 415 -12.90 -4.06 -17.17
C ILE A 415 -12.18 -4.29 -15.83
N PRO A 416 -10.84 -4.36 -15.82
CA PRO A 416 -10.09 -4.68 -14.61
C PRO A 416 -10.23 -3.60 -13.53
N ALA A 417 -10.10 -4.03 -12.28
CA ALA A 417 -10.16 -3.17 -11.10
C ALA A 417 -9.10 -2.06 -11.16
N ARG A 418 -9.55 -0.80 -11.10
CA ARG A 418 -8.71 0.37 -11.36
C ARG A 418 -9.11 1.57 -10.51
N ILE A 419 -8.17 2.47 -10.27
CA ILE A 419 -8.38 3.76 -9.58
C ILE A 419 -7.77 4.90 -10.39
N CYS A 420 -8.19 6.13 -10.10
CA CYS A 420 -7.66 7.34 -10.74
C CYS A 420 -7.76 7.34 -12.28
N HIS A 421 -8.82 6.73 -12.80
CA HIS A 421 -9.29 6.83 -14.18
C HIS A 421 -10.32 7.95 -14.27
N THR A 422 -10.76 8.31 -15.48
CA THR A 422 -11.87 9.24 -15.67
C THR A 422 -13.01 8.60 -16.45
N VAL A 423 -14.22 9.12 -16.25
CA VAL A 423 -15.37 8.90 -17.12
C VAL A 423 -15.90 10.26 -17.53
N THR A 424 -16.01 10.50 -18.83
CA THR A 424 -16.51 11.76 -19.39
C THR A 424 -17.82 11.50 -20.11
N SER A 425 -18.89 12.19 -19.70
CA SER A 425 -20.20 12.11 -20.35
C SER A 425 -20.19 12.75 -21.74
N LEU A 426 -20.87 12.10 -22.67
CA LEU A 426 -21.08 12.51 -24.06
C LEU A 426 -22.58 12.77 -24.29
N ASN A 427 -22.98 13.14 -25.52
CA ASN A 427 -24.39 13.29 -25.89
C ASN A 427 -25.18 11.98 -25.73
N GLU A 428 -26.50 12.11 -25.64
CA GLU A 428 -27.45 10.98 -25.63
C GLU A 428 -27.22 9.94 -24.51
N GLY A 429 -26.52 10.34 -23.44
CA GLY A 429 -26.20 9.45 -22.33
C GLY A 429 -24.98 8.57 -22.58
N ASP A 430 -24.24 8.74 -23.68
CA ASP A 430 -22.98 8.02 -23.90
C ASP A 430 -21.89 8.50 -22.94
N CYS A 431 -20.83 7.71 -22.78
CA CYS A 431 -19.68 8.12 -21.97
C CYS A 431 -18.39 7.38 -22.35
N LEU A 432 -17.25 8.01 -22.11
CA LEU A 432 -15.92 7.44 -22.34
C LEU A 432 -15.18 7.23 -21.01
N LEU A 433 -14.77 6.00 -20.73
CA LEU A 433 -13.84 5.64 -19.66
C LEU A 433 -12.41 5.66 -20.20
N VAL A 434 -11.49 6.33 -19.49
CA VAL A 434 -10.10 6.54 -19.92
C VAL A 434 -9.10 6.12 -18.83
N GLY A 435 -8.18 5.21 -19.18
CA GLY A 435 -6.96 4.93 -18.44
C GLY A 435 -7.14 4.48 -16.98
N GLY A 436 -6.29 5.02 -16.11
CA GLY A 436 -6.24 4.70 -14.67
C GLY A 436 -5.12 3.74 -14.31
N ARG A 437 -5.16 3.21 -13.09
CA ARG A 437 -4.13 2.26 -12.63
C ARG A 437 -4.65 1.20 -11.67
N ALA A 438 -3.96 0.07 -11.64
CA ALA A 438 -4.03 -0.88 -10.54
C ALA A 438 -3.03 -0.44 -9.46
N ALA A 439 -1.78 -0.85 -9.54
CA ALA A 439 -0.68 -0.32 -8.73
C ALA A 439 -0.09 0.95 -9.38
N PRO A 440 0.66 1.80 -8.66
CA PRO A 440 1.39 2.93 -9.26
C PRO A 440 2.33 2.54 -10.43
N THR A 441 2.77 1.28 -10.49
CA THR A 441 3.59 0.70 -11.57
C THR A 441 2.78 -0.05 -12.63
N THR A 442 1.46 -0.21 -12.45
CA THR A 442 0.57 -0.92 -13.37
C THR A 442 -0.50 0.04 -13.84
N VAL A 443 -0.17 0.77 -14.91
CA VAL A 443 -0.98 1.85 -15.46
C VAL A 443 -1.67 1.36 -16.73
N PHE A 444 -2.94 1.74 -16.87
CA PHE A 444 -3.82 1.34 -17.94
C PHE A 444 -3.84 2.40 -19.05
N GLY A 445 -3.75 1.94 -20.30
CA GLY A 445 -3.95 2.76 -21.49
C GLY A 445 -5.26 2.43 -22.21
N ASP A 446 -6.01 1.44 -21.76
CA ASP A 446 -7.24 1.04 -22.40
C ASP A 446 -8.37 2.05 -22.16
N CYS A 447 -9.18 2.26 -23.20
CA CYS A 447 -10.33 3.14 -23.18
C CYS A 447 -11.59 2.36 -23.57
N TRP A 448 -12.71 2.70 -22.95
CA TRP A 448 -13.99 2.03 -23.17
C TRP A 448 -15.08 3.06 -23.43
N LEU A 449 -15.77 2.90 -24.56
CA LEU A 449 -16.90 3.73 -24.94
C LEU A 449 -18.19 2.99 -24.61
N ARG A 450 -19.08 3.65 -23.88
CA ARG A 450 -20.50 3.27 -23.83
C ARG A 450 -21.23 4.00 -24.93
N GLN A 451 -21.82 3.24 -25.85
CA GLN A 451 -22.69 3.75 -26.89
C GLN A 451 -23.96 2.91 -26.97
N ASN A 452 -25.14 3.56 -26.92
CA ASN A 452 -26.44 2.87 -26.92
C ASN A 452 -26.50 1.75 -25.86
N ASP A 453 -26.19 2.12 -24.60
CA ASP A 453 -26.13 1.22 -23.44
C ASP A 453 -25.19 0.02 -23.56
N THR A 454 -24.28 0.02 -24.54
CA THR A 454 -23.33 -1.07 -24.77
C THR A 454 -21.89 -0.57 -24.61
N TRP A 455 -21.15 -1.20 -23.71
CA TRP A 455 -19.73 -0.94 -23.51
C TRP A 455 -18.88 -1.69 -24.54
N LYS A 456 -17.96 -0.98 -25.18
CA LYS A 456 -16.98 -1.55 -26.12
C LYS A 456 -15.62 -0.91 -25.91
N LYS A 457 -14.56 -1.71 -26.01
CA LYS A 457 -13.20 -1.20 -26.06
C LYS A 457 -13.05 -0.30 -27.30
N THR A 458 -12.40 0.86 -27.15
CA THR A 458 -12.10 1.79 -28.23
C THR A 458 -10.58 2.00 -28.34
N HIS A 459 -10.15 3.08 -28.99
CA HIS A 459 -8.75 3.46 -29.17
C HIS A 459 -8.03 3.60 -27.83
N ASP A 460 -6.96 2.83 -27.64
CA ASP A 460 -6.08 2.93 -26.47
C ASP A 460 -5.31 4.26 -26.49
N LEU A 461 -5.03 4.80 -25.31
CA LEU A 461 -4.19 5.98 -25.13
C LEU A 461 -2.79 5.74 -25.72
N PRO A 462 -2.18 6.76 -26.37
CA PRO A 462 -0.80 6.68 -26.85
C PRO A 462 0.20 6.36 -25.72
N THR A 463 -0.07 6.90 -24.53
CA THR A 463 0.70 6.65 -23.30
C THR A 463 -0.27 6.27 -22.18
N PRO A 464 -0.14 5.08 -21.57
CA PRO A 464 -0.90 4.72 -20.37
C PRO A 464 -0.70 5.74 -19.25
N LEU A 465 -1.79 6.25 -18.68
CA LEU A 465 -1.74 7.30 -17.67
C LEU A 465 -2.87 7.20 -16.63
N TYR A 466 -2.63 7.77 -15.45
CA TYR A 466 -3.60 7.88 -14.35
C TYR A 466 -3.54 9.27 -13.71
N ARG A 467 -4.59 9.66 -12.98
CA ARG A 467 -4.78 11.02 -12.44
C ARG A 467 -4.64 12.11 -13.51
N HIS A 468 -4.99 11.80 -14.75
CA HIS A 468 -5.15 12.80 -15.79
C HIS A 468 -6.48 13.53 -15.58
N SER A 469 -6.59 14.72 -16.16
CA SER A 469 -7.85 15.44 -16.21
C SER A 469 -8.51 15.19 -17.56
N SER A 470 -9.83 15.06 -17.61
CA SER A 470 -10.58 14.94 -18.86
C SER A 470 -11.84 15.80 -18.82
N THR A 471 -12.20 16.38 -19.96
CA THR A 471 -13.46 17.12 -20.13
C THR A 471 -14.01 16.92 -21.53
N LYS A 472 -15.34 16.98 -21.66
CA LYS A 472 -16.00 17.09 -22.95
C LYS A 472 -15.72 18.47 -23.55
N VAL A 473 -15.49 18.51 -24.86
CA VAL A 473 -15.41 19.73 -25.68
C VAL A 473 -16.16 19.49 -26.99
N SER A 474 -16.62 20.56 -27.63
CA SER A 474 -17.22 20.54 -28.96
C SER A 474 -16.30 21.26 -29.93
N VAL A 475 -15.78 20.53 -30.92
CA VAL A 475 -14.92 21.10 -31.96
C VAL A 475 -15.67 21.16 -33.28
N GLU A 476 -15.60 22.31 -33.96
CA GLU A 476 -16.30 22.55 -35.21
C GLU A 476 -16.00 21.46 -36.25
N GLY A 477 -17.07 20.87 -36.79
CA GLY A 477 -17.00 19.81 -37.80
C GLY A 477 -16.61 18.41 -37.30
N LEU A 478 -16.52 18.18 -35.98
CA LEU A 478 -16.25 16.86 -35.36
C LEU A 478 -17.26 16.46 -34.29
N GLY A 479 -18.06 17.41 -33.80
CA GLY A 479 -19.05 17.16 -32.76
C GLY A 479 -18.39 16.98 -31.39
N ASP A 480 -18.86 15.99 -30.63
CA ASP A 480 -18.39 15.69 -29.28
C ASP A 480 -16.98 15.09 -29.31
N CYS A 481 -16.08 15.69 -28.54
CA CYS A 481 -14.74 15.21 -28.31
C CYS A 481 -14.43 15.15 -26.80
N VAL A 482 -13.45 14.34 -26.42
CA VAL A 482 -12.89 14.30 -25.05
C VAL A 482 -11.47 14.83 -25.09
N LEU A 483 -11.23 15.93 -24.37
CA LEU A 483 -9.91 16.50 -24.19
C LEU A 483 -9.29 15.94 -22.90
N VAL A 484 -8.05 15.45 -22.98
CA VAL A 484 -7.28 14.93 -21.85
C VAL A 484 -5.99 15.73 -21.69
N TYR A 485 -5.64 16.05 -20.44
CA TYR A 485 -4.42 16.76 -20.09
C TYR A 485 -3.70 16.10 -18.90
N GLY A 486 -2.37 16.06 -19.00
CA GLY A 486 -1.47 15.69 -17.91
C GLY A 486 -1.62 14.24 -17.45
N GLY A 487 -1.39 14.00 -16.16
CA GLY A 487 -1.38 12.66 -15.58
C GLY A 487 0.02 12.12 -15.35
N LYS A 488 0.10 10.92 -14.78
CA LYS A 488 1.36 10.24 -14.48
C LYS A 488 1.44 8.92 -15.25
N SER A 489 2.60 8.67 -15.86
CA SER A 489 2.84 7.50 -16.72
C SER A 489 3.23 6.25 -15.91
N ALA A 490 3.28 5.08 -16.57
CA ALA A 490 3.81 3.85 -15.98
C ALA A 490 5.27 3.95 -15.51
N LYS A 491 6.05 4.86 -16.11
CA LYS A 491 7.45 5.13 -15.75
C LYS A 491 7.59 6.14 -14.61
N SER A 492 6.48 6.58 -14.03
CA SER A 492 6.41 7.66 -13.03
C SER A 492 6.78 9.04 -13.54
N ASP A 493 6.77 9.25 -14.86
CA ASP A 493 6.92 10.57 -15.47
C ASP A 493 5.60 11.33 -15.33
N VAL A 494 5.68 12.59 -14.88
CA VAL A 494 4.57 13.54 -14.86
C VAL A 494 4.47 14.21 -16.23
N LEU A 495 3.28 14.14 -16.82
CA LEU A 495 3.00 14.52 -18.20
C LEU A 495 2.40 15.93 -18.30
N GLY A 496 2.60 16.58 -19.44
CA GLY A 496 2.12 17.92 -19.76
C GLY A 496 1.51 18.03 -21.16
N GLU A 497 1.24 16.89 -21.77
CA GLU A 497 0.68 16.75 -23.10
C GLU A 497 -0.84 16.92 -23.09
N TRP A 498 -1.37 17.40 -24.23
CA TRP A 498 -2.80 17.52 -24.50
C TRP A 498 -3.14 16.57 -25.64
N ILE A 499 -4.19 15.77 -25.46
CA ILE A 499 -4.69 14.85 -26.48
C ILE A 499 -6.20 14.95 -26.57
N LEU A 500 -6.73 14.83 -27.79
CA LEU A 500 -8.14 14.91 -28.10
C LEU A 500 -8.60 13.55 -28.64
N TRP A 501 -9.69 13.03 -28.11
CA TRP A 501 -10.35 11.85 -28.64
C TRP A 501 -11.69 12.20 -29.28
N ASN A 502 -11.98 11.54 -30.39
CA ASN A 502 -13.30 11.45 -30.98
C ASN A 502 -13.51 10.04 -31.55
N ALA A 503 -14.76 9.58 -31.59
CA ALA A 503 -15.09 8.21 -31.98
C ALA A 503 -14.61 7.85 -33.41
N GLU A 504 -14.59 8.82 -34.33
CA GLU A 504 -14.24 8.59 -35.74
C GLU A 504 -12.74 8.61 -36.00
N ILE A 505 -12.01 9.49 -35.33
CA ILE A 505 -10.58 9.75 -35.60
C ILE A 505 -9.64 9.26 -34.50
N GLY A 506 -10.17 8.71 -33.40
CA GLY A 506 -9.39 8.23 -32.27
C GLY A 506 -8.65 9.34 -31.52
N TRP A 507 -7.54 8.99 -30.87
CA TRP A 507 -6.68 9.94 -30.14
C TRP A 507 -5.78 10.72 -31.09
N GLN A 508 -5.81 12.04 -30.98
CA GLN A 508 -4.98 12.97 -31.74
C GLN A 508 -4.21 13.89 -30.79
N PRO A 509 -2.93 14.19 -31.08
CA PRO A 509 -2.18 15.17 -30.31
C PRO A 509 -2.78 16.58 -30.54
N VAL A 510 -2.74 17.41 -29.49
CA VAL A 510 -3.13 18.82 -29.55
C VAL A 510 -1.90 19.68 -29.35
N GLU A 511 -1.57 20.48 -30.36
CA GLU A 511 -0.40 21.37 -30.32
C GLU A 511 -0.64 22.54 -29.39
N GLN A 512 0.32 22.84 -28.53
CA GLN A 512 0.22 23.93 -27.55
C GLN A 512 0.72 25.25 -28.17
N VAL A 513 -0.08 26.30 -28.04
CA VAL A 513 0.24 27.67 -28.50
C VAL A 513 0.31 28.60 -27.29
N GLY A 514 1.39 29.39 -27.20
CA GLY A 514 1.64 30.31 -26.09
C GLY A 514 2.56 29.70 -25.01
N TYR A 515 2.46 30.24 -23.79
CA TYR A 515 3.16 29.70 -22.63
C TYR A 515 2.57 28.35 -22.22
N LYS A 516 3.42 27.46 -21.71
CA LYS A 516 3.02 26.10 -21.36
C LYS A 516 2.91 25.95 -19.84
N PRO A 517 1.79 25.42 -19.32
CA PRO A 517 1.70 25.04 -17.93
C PRO A 517 2.72 23.94 -17.62
N ALA A 518 3.29 23.95 -16.41
CA ALA A 518 4.17 22.89 -15.94
C ALA A 518 3.47 21.51 -16.02
N PRO A 519 4.18 20.43 -16.39
CA PRO A 519 3.67 19.06 -16.31
C PRO A 519 3.11 18.75 -14.92
N ARG A 520 1.92 18.14 -14.88
CA ARG A 520 1.19 17.89 -13.63
C ARG A 520 0.24 16.72 -13.73
N PHE A 521 -0.15 16.19 -12.57
CA PHE A 521 -1.22 15.23 -12.45
C PHE A 521 -2.16 15.59 -11.30
N GLY A 522 -3.39 15.07 -11.35
CA GLY A 522 -4.45 15.37 -10.39
C GLY A 522 -4.92 16.83 -10.42
N ALA A 523 -4.78 17.50 -11.57
CA ALA A 523 -5.22 18.88 -11.77
C ALA A 523 -6.73 18.98 -11.99
N CYS A 524 -7.27 20.16 -11.74
CA CYS A 524 -8.65 20.48 -12.06
C CYS A 524 -8.72 21.04 -13.48
N MET A 525 -9.56 20.45 -14.32
CA MET A 525 -9.82 20.94 -15.68
C MET A 525 -11.32 20.88 -15.96
N ALA A 526 -11.86 21.96 -16.51
CA ALA A 526 -13.26 22.01 -16.90
C ALA A 526 -13.45 22.86 -18.15
N CYS A 527 -14.29 22.39 -19.07
CA CYS A 527 -14.83 23.19 -20.17
C CYS A 527 -15.95 24.07 -19.61
N VAL A 528 -15.86 25.39 -19.79
CA VAL A 528 -16.87 26.35 -19.31
C VAL A 528 -17.71 26.96 -20.44
N ASP A 529 -17.20 26.88 -21.67
CA ASP A 529 -17.90 27.14 -22.93
C ASP A 529 -17.42 26.10 -23.95
N SER A 530 -18.18 25.84 -25.01
CA SER A 530 -18.04 24.73 -25.98
C SER A 530 -16.61 24.26 -26.29
N SER A 531 -15.66 25.19 -26.44
CA SER A 531 -14.24 24.88 -26.67
C SER A 531 -13.27 25.70 -25.81
N PHE A 532 -13.78 26.35 -24.77
CA PHE A 532 -13.01 27.19 -23.84
C PHE A 532 -13.17 26.70 -22.40
N GLY A 533 -12.09 26.73 -21.63
CA GLY A 533 -12.10 26.22 -20.28
C GLY A 533 -10.96 26.72 -19.40
N VAL A 534 -10.88 26.09 -18.23
CA VAL A 534 -9.90 26.41 -17.18
C VAL A 534 -9.08 25.17 -16.82
N LEU A 535 -7.84 25.41 -16.39
CA LEU A 535 -6.92 24.44 -15.84
C LEU A 535 -6.22 25.06 -14.63
N PHE A 536 -6.25 24.40 -13.48
CA PHE A 536 -5.58 24.90 -12.28
C PHE A 536 -5.22 23.75 -11.34
N GLY A 537 -4.27 24.00 -10.44
CA GLY A 537 -3.87 23.00 -9.46
C GLY A 537 -3.08 21.85 -10.08
N GLY A 538 -3.18 20.68 -9.45
CA GLY A 538 -2.35 19.51 -9.70
C GLY A 538 -1.04 19.55 -8.93
N ILE A 539 -0.26 18.47 -9.06
CA ILE A 539 1.03 18.32 -8.38
C ILE A 539 2.14 18.03 -9.40
N THR A 540 3.31 18.61 -9.18
CA THR A 540 4.51 18.47 -10.02
C THR A 540 5.22 17.14 -9.79
N GLN A 541 6.23 16.84 -10.62
CA GLN A 541 7.12 15.69 -10.45
C GLN A 541 7.81 15.64 -9.08
N ASP A 542 8.19 16.80 -8.53
CA ASP A 542 8.85 16.90 -7.22
C ASP A 542 7.85 16.99 -6.05
N GLY A 543 6.56 16.77 -6.30
CA GLY A 543 5.55 16.66 -5.25
C GLY A 543 5.08 18.00 -4.69
N ILE A 544 5.04 19.05 -5.49
CA ILE A 544 4.56 20.38 -5.11
C ILE A 544 3.21 20.67 -5.74
N VAL A 545 2.24 21.04 -4.92
CA VAL A 545 0.91 21.46 -5.40
C VAL A 545 1.06 22.83 -6.06
N LEU A 546 0.55 22.95 -7.28
CA LEU A 546 0.60 24.19 -8.04
C LEU A 546 -0.56 25.10 -7.62
N ASP A 547 -0.25 26.37 -7.41
CA ASP A 547 -1.23 27.43 -7.12
C ASP A 547 -1.30 28.42 -8.30
N ASP A 548 -1.44 27.86 -9.49
CA ASP A 548 -1.56 28.59 -10.75
C ASP A 548 -2.97 28.45 -11.33
N PHE A 549 -3.34 29.38 -12.23
CA PHE A 549 -4.64 29.39 -12.87
C PHE A 549 -4.50 29.73 -14.35
N TRP A 550 -4.94 28.81 -15.20
CA TRP A 550 -4.84 28.89 -16.66
C TRP A 550 -6.22 28.87 -17.30
N THR A 551 -6.35 29.62 -18.39
CA THR A 551 -7.46 29.48 -19.34
C THR A 551 -6.94 28.84 -20.62
N TRP A 552 -7.78 28.01 -21.24
CA TRP A 552 -7.45 27.32 -22.50
C TRP A 552 -8.58 27.43 -23.52
N LYS A 553 -8.22 27.43 -24.80
CA LYS A 553 -9.15 27.34 -25.92
C LYS A 553 -8.67 26.32 -26.94
N VAL A 554 -9.49 25.34 -27.26
CA VAL A 554 -9.18 24.31 -28.27
C VAL A 554 -9.83 24.67 -29.62
N SER A 555 -9.08 24.51 -30.70
CA SER A 555 -9.60 24.74 -32.05
C SER A 555 -8.92 23.83 -33.08
N ARG A 556 -9.53 23.73 -34.27
CA ARG A 556 -9.00 22.95 -35.39
C ARG A 556 -8.23 23.87 -36.34
N ARG A 557 -6.99 23.50 -36.67
CA ARG A 557 -6.12 24.20 -37.62
C ARG A 557 -6.06 23.43 -38.94
N ASP A 558 -6.22 24.15 -40.05
CA ASP A 558 -6.11 23.65 -41.43
C ASP A 558 -6.96 22.39 -41.74
N GLY A 559 -8.03 22.17 -40.99
CA GLY A 559 -8.91 21.01 -41.13
C GLY A 559 -8.29 19.65 -40.76
N ARG A 560 -7.05 19.60 -40.22
CA ARG A 560 -6.37 18.31 -39.91
C ARG A 560 -5.71 18.25 -38.55
N SER A 561 -5.18 19.35 -38.03
CA SER A 561 -4.52 19.38 -36.71
C SER A 561 -5.36 20.11 -35.67
N PHE A 562 -5.08 19.87 -34.40
CA PHE A 562 -5.73 20.51 -33.27
C PHE A 562 -4.73 21.35 -32.51
N VAL A 563 -5.17 22.52 -32.05
CA VAL A 563 -4.35 23.42 -31.24
C VAL A 563 -5.08 23.82 -29.98
N VAL A 564 -4.32 24.01 -28.90
CA VAL A 564 -4.79 24.59 -27.64
C VAL A 564 -4.03 25.88 -27.37
N GLU A 565 -4.75 26.98 -27.32
CA GLU A 565 -4.24 28.29 -26.92
C GLU A 565 -4.30 28.38 -25.39
N LEU A 566 -3.18 28.68 -24.77
CA LEU A 566 -3.02 28.68 -23.31
C LEU A 566 -2.69 30.10 -22.84
N SER A 567 -3.33 30.53 -21.76
CA SER A 567 -3.07 31.84 -21.14
C SER A 567 -2.98 31.70 -19.63
N ASP A 568 -1.88 32.17 -19.06
CA ASP A 568 -1.65 32.23 -17.62
C ASP A 568 -2.42 33.42 -17.05
N GLN A 569 -3.33 33.16 -16.11
CA GLN A 569 -4.14 34.17 -15.42
C GLN A 569 -3.82 34.19 -13.91
N THR A 570 -2.73 33.56 -13.48
CA THR A 570 -2.37 33.38 -12.07
C THR A 570 -2.30 34.72 -11.33
N GLU A 571 -1.53 35.68 -11.87
CA GLU A 571 -1.40 37.01 -11.26
C GLU A 571 -2.74 37.76 -11.19
N ASN A 572 -3.58 37.61 -12.23
CA ASN A 572 -4.89 38.26 -12.28
C ASN A 572 -5.84 37.68 -11.22
N VAL A 573 -5.88 36.36 -11.05
CA VAL A 573 -6.71 35.70 -10.04
C VAL A 573 -6.21 36.00 -8.63
N GLN A 574 -4.88 36.00 -8.42
CA GLN A 574 -4.27 36.35 -7.13
C GLN A 574 -4.56 37.79 -6.73
N ALA A 575 -4.51 38.74 -7.67
CA ALA A 575 -4.89 40.13 -7.43
C ALA A 575 -6.39 40.31 -7.20
N ALA A 576 -7.23 39.48 -7.82
CA ALA A 576 -8.69 39.58 -7.74
C ALA A 576 -9.26 39.12 -6.40
N SER A 577 -8.72 38.06 -5.82
CA SER A 577 -9.30 37.44 -4.63
C SER A 577 -8.25 36.83 -3.71
N SER A 578 -8.39 37.08 -2.40
CA SER A 578 -7.60 36.40 -1.37
C SER A 578 -7.92 34.90 -1.25
N LEU A 579 -9.02 34.43 -1.83
CA LEU A 579 -9.36 33.00 -1.94
C LEU A 579 -8.54 32.27 -3.00
N SER A 580 -7.79 33.00 -3.84
CA SER A 580 -6.93 32.42 -4.89
C SER A 580 -6.00 31.34 -4.35
N LYS A 581 -5.40 31.52 -3.16
CA LYS A 581 -4.51 30.52 -2.54
C LYS A 581 -5.13 29.13 -2.29
N PHE A 582 -6.46 29.04 -2.33
CA PHE A 582 -7.20 27.79 -2.13
C PHE A 582 -7.78 27.23 -3.43
N ILE A 583 -7.53 27.84 -4.59
CA ILE A 583 -8.00 27.33 -5.88
C ILE A 583 -7.05 26.27 -6.44
N GLY A 584 -5.73 26.44 -6.26
CA GLY A 584 -4.73 25.46 -6.64
C GLY A 584 -4.84 24.20 -5.79
N ARG A 585 -5.40 23.12 -6.37
CA ARG A 585 -5.66 21.87 -5.65
C ARG A 585 -5.20 20.63 -6.38
N PHE A 586 -4.78 19.64 -5.61
CA PHE A 586 -4.56 18.27 -6.07
C PHE A 586 -5.68 17.35 -5.55
N GLY A 587 -6.25 16.53 -6.43
CA GLY A 587 -7.26 15.53 -6.05
C GLY A 587 -8.65 16.11 -5.73
N ALA A 588 -8.89 17.38 -6.08
CA ALA A 588 -10.21 18.00 -6.01
C ALA A 588 -11.09 17.58 -7.20
N THR A 589 -12.40 17.75 -7.04
CA THR A 589 -13.35 17.57 -8.15
C THR A 589 -13.92 18.93 -8.58
N VAL A 590 -14.24 19.06 -9.87
CA VAL A 590 -14.85 20.26 -10.45
C VAL A 590 -16.12 19.90 -11.19
N SER A 591 -17.20 20.64 -10.90
CA SER A 591 -18.51 20.45 -11.52
C SER A 591 -19.06 21.78 -12.03
N LEU A 592 -19.41 21.84 -13.31
CA LEU A 592 -20.04 23.02 -13.90
C LEU A 592 -21.55 23.02 -13.58
N THR A 593 -22.05 24.14 -13.08
CA THR A 593 -23.45 24.37 -12.75
C THR A 593 -23.93 25.70 -13.34
N PRO A 594 -25.25 25.95 -13.41
CA PRO A 594 -25.78 27.27 -13.76
C PRO A 594 -25.23 28.43 -12.89
N SER A 595 -24.87 28.17 -11.63
CA SER A 595 -24.26 29.18 -10.75
C SER A 595 -22.78 29.43 -11.01
N GLY A 596 -22.10 28.55 -11.76
CA GLY A 596 -20.66 28.61 -12.02
C GLY A 596 -19.98 27.26 -11.80
N LEU A 597 -18.64 27.29 -11.74
CA LEU A 597 -17.82 26.09 -11.54
C LEU A 597 -17.59 25.87 -10.05
N VAL A 598 -18.06 24.75 -9.52
CA VAL A 598 -17.89 24.38 -8.11
C VAL A 598 -16.64 23.51 -7.95
N VAL A 599 -15.74 23.88 -7.05
CA VAL A 599 -14.49 23.18 -6.73
C VAL A 599 -14.60 22.56 -5.35
N ILE A 600 -14.45 21.24 -5.26
CA ILE A 600 -14.73 20.47 -4.04
C ILE A 600 -13.50 19.67 -3.61
N GLY A 601 -13.12 19.83 -2.34
CA GLY A 601 -12.14 18.96 -1.68
C GLY A 601 -10.72 19.06 -2.21
N GLY A 602 -9.95 17.97 -2.08
CA GLY A 602 -8.53 17.92 -2.45
C GLY A 602 -7.60 18.50 -1.38
N ILE A 603 -6.34 18.74 -1.76
CA ILE A 603 -5.32 19.37 -0.92
C ILE A 603 -4.74 20.61 -1.62
N CYS A 604 -4.35 21.63 -0.87
CA CYS A 604 -3.66 22.83 -1.39
C CYS A 604 -2.19 22.86 -0.95
N ALA A 605 -1.47 23.88 -1.41
CA ALA A 605 -0.06 24.07 -1.05
C ALA A 605 0.09 24.48 0.43
N GLY A 606 1.00 23.83 1.16
CA GLY A 606 1.50 24.25 2.47
C GLY A 606 0.57 24.15 3.69
N GLU A 607 -0.76 24.07 3.51
CA GLU A 607 -1.72 24.01 4.62
C GLU A 607 -2.90 23.03 4.37
N ILE A 608 -3.64 22.67 5.43
CA ILE A 608 -4.97 22.04 5.30
C ILE A 608 -5.93 23.09 4.76
N ILE A 609 -6.84 22.68 3.86
CA ILE A 609 -7.96 23.52 3.45
C ILE A 609 -8.93 23.65 4.63
N PRO A 610 -9.12 24.85 5.19
CA PRO A 610 -10.11 25.06 6.25
C PRO A 610 -11.53 24.71 5.78
N SER A 611 -12.37 24.24 6.70
CA SER A 611 -13.77 23.84 6.44
C SER A 611 -14.57 24.86 5.61
N GLN A 612 -14.37 26.16 5.87
CA GLN A 612 -15.03 27.26 5.17
C GLN A 612 -14.61 27.40 3.69
N TYR A 613 -13.49 26.81 3.27
CA TYR A 613 -12.98 26.87 1.90
C TYR A 613 -12.95 25.50 1.21
N GLU A 614 -13.43 24.43 1.86
CA GLU A 614 -13.45 23.09 1.25
C GLU A 614 -14.27 23.04 -0.06
N ILE A 615 -15.29 23.89 -0.15
CA ILE A 615 -16.09 24.08 -1.37
C ILE A 615 -15.99 25.55 -1.79
N LEU A 616 -15.51 25.78 -3.01
CA LEU A 616 -15.45 27.11 -3.65
C LEU A 616 -16.35 27.16 -4.88
N LEU A 617 -16.79 28.37 -5.21
CA LEU A 617 -17.52 28.68 -6.44
C LEU A 617 -16.72 29.69 -7.26
N LEU A 618 -16.39 29.32 -8.49
CA LEU A 618 -15.81 30.20 -9.50
C LEU A 618 -16.93 30.68 -10.44
N SER A 619 -17.13 31.99 -10.49
CA SER A 619 -18.13 32.60 -11.37
C SER A 619 -17.66 32.59 -12.82
N VAL A 620 -18.30 31.76 -13.65
CA VAL A 620 -18.00 31.66 -15.08
C VAL A 620 -18.35 32.96 -15.82
N SER A 621 -19.44 33.64 -15.44
CA SER A 621 -19.82 34.92 -16.05
C SER A 621 -18.89 36.07 -15.70
N GLU A 622 -18.27 36.05 -14.52
CA GLU A 622 -17.22 37.02 -14.19
C GLU A 622 -15.93 36.66 -14.95
N LEU A 623 -15.53 35.39 -14.95
CA LEU A 623 -14.35 34.91 -15.68
C LEU A 623 -14.39 35.28 -17.17
N LEU A 624 -15.48 34.96 -17.87
CA LEU A 624 -15.62 35.25 -19.30
C LEU A 624 -15.62 36.76 -19.56
N GLY A 625 -16.29 37.54 -18.72
CA GLY A 625 -16.26 39.01 -18.79
C GLY A 625 -14.85 39.56 -18.62
N CYS A 626 -14.05 39.01 -17.69
CA CYS A 626 -12.66 39.40 -17.48
C CYS A 626 -11.76 39.04 -18.66
N VAL A 627 -11.87 37.80 -19.17
CA VAL A 627 -11.05 37.30 -20.29
C VAL A 627 -11.36 38.07 -21.59
N ASN A 628 -12.62 38.43 -21.81
CA ASN A 628 -13.04 39.25 -22.95
C ASN A 628 -12.80 40.75 -22.75
N SER A 629 -12.17 41.16 -21.63
CA SER A 629 -11.94 42.57 -21.26
C SER A 629 -13.21 43.41 -21.13
N GLU A 630 -14.36 42.77 -20.87
CA GLU A 630 -15.66 43.41 -20.61
C GLU A 630 -15.84 43.77 -19.13
N LYS A 631 -15.13 43.07 -18.24
CA LYS A 631 -15.14 43.29 -16.79
C LYS A 631 -13.73 43.35 -16.23
N THR A 632 -13.57 44.02 -15.09
CA THR A 632 -12.32 44.02 -14.33
C THR A 632 -12.25 42.80 -13.41
N TRP A 633 -11.06 42.21 -13.29
CA TRP A 633 -10.78 41.18 -12.29
C TRP A 633 -11.08 41.71 -10.87
N GLY A 634 -11.87 40.97 -10.10
CA GLY A 634 -12.31 41.42 -8.78
C GLY A 634 -12.81 40.29 -7.88
N ASP A 635 -13.20 40.65 -6.67
CA ASP A 635 -13.55 39.73 -5.57
C ASP A 635 -14.72 38.79 -5.88
N LYS A 636 -15.65 39.20 -6.76
CA LYS A 636 -16.79 38.40 -7.23
C LYS A 636 -16.40 37.17 -8.04
N LEU A 637 -15.15 37.05 -8.47
CA LEU A 637 -14.68 35.90 -9.25
C LEU A 637 -14.76 34.60 -8.45
N LEU A 638 -14.32 34.63 -7.19
CA LEU A 638 -14.28 33.48 -6.29
C LEU A 638 -15.14 33.74 -5.05
N SER A 639 -15.96 32.76 -4.71
CA SER A 639 -16.74 32.76 -3.48
C SER A 639 -16.53 31.46 -2.73
N CYS A 640 -16.64 31.50 -1.40
CA CYS A 640 -16.57 30.31 -0.57
C CYS A 640 -17.99 29.82 -0.23
N ILE A 641 -18.21 28.52 -0.37
CA ILE A 641 -19.43 27.83 0.07
C ILE A 641 -19.15 27.12 1.40
N GLY A 642 -17.94 26.56 1.54
CA GLY A 642 -17.56 25.76 2.71
C GLY A 642 -18.47 24.55 2.89
N LEU A 643 -18.88 24.27 4.13
CA LEU A 643 -19.88 23.24 4.43
C LEU A 643 -21.33 23.72 4.22
N GLY A 644 -21.55 24.93 3.69
CA GLY A 644 -22.86 25.55 3.55
C GLY A 644 -23.43 26.07 4.86
N VAL A 645 -24.52 26.83 4.77
CA VAL A 645 -25.21 27.32 5.97
C VAL A 645 -25.98 26.21 6.69
N GLU A 646 -26.04 26.31 8.03
CA GLU A 646 -26.81 25.39 8.89
C GLU A 646 -26.42 23.90 8.74
N PHE A 647 -25.16 23.64 8.38
CA PHE A 647 -24.66 22.28 8.24
C PHE A 647 -24.81 21.48 9.54
N ASN A 648 -25.62 20.42 9.48
CA ASN A 648 -25.89 19.55 10.61
C ASN A 648 -25.63 18.09 10.21
N GLY A 649 -24.38 17.65 10.36
CA GLY A 649 -23.96 16.26 10.14
C GLY A 649 -22.45 16.08 10.16
N PRO A 650 -21.95 14.88 9.81
CA PRO A 650 -20.51 14.62 9.80
C PRO A 650 -19.85 15.31 8.61
N ARG A 651 -18.79 16.09 8.90
CA ARG A 651 -17.93 16.67 7.86
C ARG A 651 -17.31 15.56 6.99
N PRO A 652 -17.50 15.57 5.66
CA PRO A 652 -16.89 14.58 4.78
C PRO A 652 -15.38 14.79 4.68
N LEU A 653 -14.62 13.70 4.58
CA LEU A 653 -13.21 13.76 4.22
C LEU A 653 -13.06 13.72 2.70
N LEU A 654 -12.85 14.88 2.09
CA LEU A 654 -12.89 15.05 0.63
C LEU A 654 -11.57 14.66 -0.06
N ALA A 655 -11.06 13.47 0.24
CA ALA A 655 -9.90 12.84 -0.42
C ALA A 655 -10.36 11.62 -1.22
N GLY A 656 -10.12 11.61 -2.54
CA GLY A 656 -10.61 10.56 -3.44
C GLY A 656 -12.13 10.46 -3.53
N HIS A 657 -12.84 11.53 -3.19
CA HIS A 657 -14.28 11.66 -3.38
C HIS A 657 -14.60 11.86 -4.87
N VAL A 658 -15.86 11.69 -5.24
CA VAL A 658 -16.38 12.03 -6.56
C VAL A 658 -17.56 13.00 -6.40
N SER A 659 -17.76 13.87 -7.39
CA SER A 659 -18.92 14.76 -7.45
C SER A 659 -19.49 14.82 -8.86
N CYS A 660 -20.79 15.08 -8.96
CA CYS A 660 -21.45 15.32 -10.25
C CYS A 660 -22.57 16.36 -10.10
N PRO A 661 -22.80 17.18 -11.13
CA PRO A 661 -23.99 18.00 -11.20
C PRO A 661 -25.23 17.13 -11.45
N LEU A 662 -26.32 17.45 -10.78
CA LEU A 662 -27.66 16.90 -11.00
C LEU A 662 -28.56 17.96 -11.66
N ALA A 663 -29.83 17.62 -11.91
CA ALA A 663 -30.85 18.59 -12.28
C ALA A 663 -31.00 19.68 -11.20
N GLU A 664 -31.60 20.83 -11.58
CA GLU A 664 -31.97 21.90 -10.62
C GLU A 664 -30.80 22.56 -9.85
N ASN A 665 -29.60 22.66 -10.44
CA ASN A 665 -28.45 23.33 -9.83
C ASN A 665 -27.98 22.67 -8.51
N GLN A 666 -28.07 21.34 -8.43
CA GLN A 666 -27.59 20.54 -7.31
C GLN A 666 -26.30 19.80 -7.67
N ILE A 667 -25.48 19.46 -6.66
CA ILE A 667 -24.32 18.58 -6.81
C ILE A 667 -24.38 17.45 -5.79
N LEU A 668 -24.23 16.22 -6.26
CA LEU A 668 -24.10 15.04 -5.40
C LEU A 668 -22.62 14.72 -5.19
N ILE A 669 -22.23 14.53 -3.94
CA ILE A 669 -20.88 14.12 -3.52
C ILE A 669 -20.97 12.71 -2.93
N LEU A 670 -20.16 11.79 -3.46
CA LEU A 670 -20.11 10.39 -3.05
C LEU A 670 -18.67 9.94 -2.72
N GLY A 671 -18.58 8.98 -1.81
CA GLY A 671 -17.32 8.32 -1.46
C GLY A 671 -16.26 9.27 -0.90
N GLY A 672 -15.02 8.79 -0.91
CA GLY A 672 -13.89 9.46 -0.30
C GLY A 672 -13.52 8.90 1.07
N GLY A 673 -12.31 9.22 1.50
CA GLY A 673 -11.74 8.73 2.75
C GLY A 673 -10.23 8.57 2.70
N ALA A 674 -9.64 8.29 3.85
CA ALA A 674 -8.21 8.24 4.09
C ALA A 674 -7.85 7.06 4.99
N VAL A 675 -6.69 6.42 4.82
CA VAL A 675 -6.11 5.49 5.81
C VAL A 675 -5.55 6.22 7.02
N CYS A 676 -5.52 7.57 6.97
CA CYS A 676 -5.06 8.48 8.02
C CYS A 676 -3.72 8.02 8.60
N PHE A 677 -2.74 7.87 7.70
CA PHE A 677 -1.40 7.42 8.05
C PHE A 677 -1.42 6.02 8.71
N SER A 678 -0.97 5.90 9.96
CA SER A 678 -0.98 4.64 10.72
C SER A 678 -2.10 4.59 11.77
N PHE A 679 -2.98 5.58 11.80
CA PHE A 679 -3.97 5.73 12.87
C PHE A 679 -5.22 4.88 12.65
N GLY A 680 -5.59 4.65 11.40
CA GLY A 680 -6.76 3.84 11.01
C GLY A 680 -7.54 4.52 9.88
N THR A 681 -8.40 3.76 9.20
CA THR A 681 -9.12 4.29 8.04
C THR A 681 -10.36 5.09 8.44
N CYS A 682 -10.48 6.29 7.89
CA CYS A 682 -11.68 7.13 7.89
C CYS A 682 -12.37 7.02 6.53
N TRP A 683 -13.64 6.63 6.53
CA TRP A 683 -14.48 6.55 5.33
C TRP A 683 -15.58 7.61 5.37
N ASN A 684 -15.95 8.12 4.20
CA ASN A 684 -17.18 8.87 4.05
C ASN A 684 -18.36 7.89 4.01
N GLU A 685 -19.12 7.83 5.10
CA GLU A 685 -20.23 6.88 5.28
C GLU A 685 -21.59 7.52 5.01
N GLY A 686 -21.77 8.03 3.79
CA GLY A 686 -23.02 8.67 3.40
C GLY A 686 -22.95 9.30 2.01
N THR A 687 -23.95 10.12 1.73
CA THR A 687 -24.00 10.99 0.55
C THR A 687 -24.16 12.43 1.01
N TRP A 688 -23.66 13.39 0.25
CA TRP A 688 -23.86 14.81 0.53
C TRP A 688 -24.43 15.50 -0.71
N LEU A 689 -25.53 16.22 -0.53
CA LEU A 689 -26.17 16.98 -1.59
C LEU A 689 -25.93 18.47 -1.34
N LEU A 690 -25.20 19.12 -2.24
CA LEU A 690 -25.02 20.56 -2.25
C LEU A 690 -26.12 21.19 -3.10
N GLN A 691 -26.84 22.17 -2.57
CA GLN A 691 -27.90 22.86 -3.30
C GLN A 691 -28.12 24.29 -2.82
N SER A 692 -28.91 25.05 -3.58
CA SER A 692 -29.34 26.39 -3.16
C SER A 692 -30.26 26.34 -1.93
N THR A 693 -30.14 27.33 -1.04
CA THR A 693 -31.03 27.50 0.11
C THR A 693 -32.49 27.77 -0.25
N ASN A 694 -32.75 28.26 -1.47
CA ASN A 694 -34.11 28.45 -2.00
C ASN A 694 -34.83 27.15 -2.37
N SER A 695 -34.09 26.05 -2.54
CA SER A 695 -34.68 24.72 -2.73
C SER A 695 -35.14 24.17 -1.39
N GLU A 696 -36.25 23.43 -1.32
CA GLU A 696 -36.67 22.70 -0.10
C GLU A 696 -36.31 21.20 -0.17
N SER A 697 -35.63 20.77 -1.22
CA SER A 697 -35.28 19.37 -1.45
C SER A 697 -34.43 18.82 -0.31
N GLN A 698 -34.74 17.59 0.12
CA GLN A 698 -33.94 16.84 1.09
C GLN A 698 -32.97 15.91 0.35
N ASN A 699 -31.90 15.50 1.01
CA ASN A 699 -31.02 14.48 0.44
C ASN A 699 -31.64 13.09 0.64
N THR A 700 -32.21 12.55 -0.44
CA THR A 700 -32.78 11.19 -0.51
C THR A 700 -31.87 10.20 -1.24
N TRP A 701 -30.69 10.63 -1.68
CA TRP A 701 -29.76 9.78 -2.42
C TRP A 701 -29.15 8.72 -1.51
N SER A 702 -29.37 7.46 -1.86
CA SER A 702 -28.89 6.31 -1.11
C SER A 702 -28.34 5.25 -2.05
N LEU A 703 -27.39 4.45 -1.55
CA LEU A 703 -26.91 3.28 -2.28
C LEU A 703 -28.00 2.21 -2.28
N VAL A 704 -28.29 1.70 -3.47
CA VAL A 704 -29.10 0.50 -3.63
C VAL A 704 -28.23 -0.64 -3.11
N SER A 705 -28.59 -1.20 -1.96
CA SER A 705 -28.12 -2.53 -1.64
C SER A 705 -28.66 -3.43 -2.73
N ASP A 706 -27.79 -4.21 -3.38
CA ASP A 706 -28.23 -5.46 -3.99
C ASP A 706 -28.86 -6.27 -2.84
N GLU A 707 -30.15 -6.06 -2.58
CA GLU A 707 -30.99 -7.17 -2.20
C GLU A 707 -30.77 -8.15 -3.32
N GLU A 708 -30.10 -9.26 -3.01
CA GLU A 708 -30.09 -10.46 -3.83
C GLU A 708 -31.38 -10.47 -4.64
N SER A 709 -31.24 -10.44 -5.95
CA SER A 709 -32.35 -10.58 -6.86
C SER A 709 -33.06 -11.89 -6.52
N LYS A 710 -34.01 -11.83 -5.59
CA LYS A 710 -34.98 -12.89 -5.35
C LYS A 710 -35.68 -13.04 -6.69
N PRO A 711 -35.58 -14.21 -7.34
CA PRO A 711 -36.32 -14.45 -8.56
C PRO A 711 -37.80 -14.21 -8.25
N VAL A 712 -38.42 -13.30 -9.00
CA VAL A 712 -39.86 -13.07 -8.95
C VAL A 712 -40.57 -14.41 -9.13
N ASP A 713 -41.46 -14.72 -8.20
CA ASP A 713 -42.32 -15.89 -8.16
C ASP A 713 -42.97 -16.15 -9.54
N LYS A 714 -42.46 -17.17 -10.25
CA LYS A 714 -43.33 -17.98 -11.09
C LYS A 714 -44.10 -18.88 -10.14
N ALA A 715 -45.42 -18.72 -10.17
CA ALA A 715 -46.40 -19.43 -9.37
C ALA A 715 -46.04 -20.90 -9.11
N GLN A 716 -46.02 -21.24 -7.82
CA GLN A 716 -46.27 -22.56 -7.24
C GLN A 716 -45.96 -23.77 -8.16
N GLU A 717 -44.69 -24.12 -8.27
CA GLU A 717 -44.34 -25.53 -8.19
C GLU A 717 -43.62 -25.75 -6.87
N THR A 718 -44.27 -26.50 -5.98
CA THR A 718 -43.68 -27.20 -4.83
C THR A 718 -42.20 -27.47 -5.06
N PRO A 719 -41.29 -27.09 -4.14
CA PRO A 719 -39.88 -27.40 -4.29
C PRO A 719 -39.76 -28.92 -4.32
N LYS A 720 -39.65 -29.46 -5.54
CA LYS A 720 -39.10 -30.79 -5.78
C LYS A 720 -37.71 -30.70 -5.19
N ARG A 721 -37.59 -31.15 -3.95
CA ARG A 721 -36.43 -31.76 -3.31
C ARG A 721 -35.36 -31.92 -4.38
N LEU A 722 -34.46 -30.93 -4.51
CA LEU A 722 -33.36 -31.01 -5.45
C LEU A 722 -32.70 -32.33 -5.09
N ARG A 723 -32.83 -33.29 -6.01
CA ARG A 723 -32.13 -34.54 -5.93
C ARG A 723 -30.70 -34.13 -5.68
N ARG A 724 -30.21 -34.44 -4.48
CA ARG A 724 -28.83 -34.83 -4.24
C ARG A 724 -28.39 -35.47 -5.55
N VAL A 725 -27.57 -34.76 -6.33
CA VAL A 725 -26.93 -35.37 -7.49
C VAL A 725 -26.25 -36.55 -6.84
N LYS A 726 -26.79 -37.74 -7.12
CA LYS A 726 -26.12 -38.98 -6.80
C LYS A 726 -24.76 -38.78 -7.44
N THR A 727 -23.74 -38.74 -6.62
CA THR A 727 -22.39 -39.12 -6.98
C THR A 727 -22.51 -40.26 -7.97
N THR A 728 -22.32 -39.95 -9.26
CA THR A 728 -22.01 -40.98 -10.24
C THR A 728 -20.64 -41.44 -9.85
N SER A 729 -20.60 -42.52 -9.09
CA SER A 729 -19.47 -43.42 -8.92
C SER A 729 -19.01 -43.86 -10.30
N GLY A 730 -18.10 -43.10 -10.90
CA GLY A 730 -17.44 -43.44 -12.15
C GLY A 730 -16.07 -42.79 -12.15
N ASP A 731 -15.03 -43.62 -12.11
CA ASP A 731 -13.64 -43.21 -12.32
C ASP A 731 -13.56 -42.31 -13.55
N GLN A 732 -13.16 -41.05 -13.38
CA GLN A 732 -13.03 -40.12 -14.50
C GLN A 732 -11.63 -40.26 -15.10
N THR A 733 -11.52 -40.98 -16.21
CA THR A 733 -10.26 -41.09 -16.95
C THR A 733 -9.77 -39.71 -17.43
N ILE A 734 -8.49 -39.41 -17.22
CA ILE A 734 -7.89 -38.16 -17.72
C ILE A 734 -7.86 -38.19 -19.26
N PRO A 735 -8.40 -37.17 -19.94
CA PRO A 735 -8.45 -37.16 -21.40
C PRO A 735 -7.05 -37.10 -22.01
N ARG A 736 -6.87 -37.85 -23.10
CA ARG A 736 -5.63 -37.85 -23.90
C ARG A 736 -5.88 -37.06 -25.19
N ILE A 737 -5.03 -36.09 -25.49
CA ILE A 737 -5.23 -35.11 -26.56
C ILE A 737 -3.92 -34.87 -27.33
N SER A 738 -4.03 -34.44 -28.60
CA SER A 738 -2.92 -33.79 -29.32
C SER A 738 -3.03 -32.29 -29.13
N VAL A 739 -1.89 -31.61 -29.03
CA VAL A 739 -1.80 -30.15 -28.95
C VAL A 739 -0.99 -29.69 -30.15
N GLU A 740 -1.65 -29.02 -31.10
CA GLU A 740 -1.03 -28.62 -32.37
C GLU A 740 -0.46 -27.21 -32.30
N THR A 741 -1.01 -26.34 -31.43
CA THR A 741 -0.57 -24.93 -31.29
C THR A 741 -0.49 -24.48 -29.82
N ALA A 742 0.31 -23.46 -29.55
CA ALA A 742 0.44 -22.86 -28.21
C ALA A 742 -0.89 -22.33 -27.65
N ALA A 743 -1.75 -21.79 -28.51
CA ALA A 743 -3.08 -21.31 -28.13
C ALA A 743 -4.01 -22.44 -27.66
N GLU A 744 -3.80 -23.70 -28.09
CA GLU A 744 -4.55 -24.84 -27.56
C GLU A 744 -4.11 -25.17 -26.14
N PHE A 745 -2.81 -25.07 -25.86
CA PHE A 745 -2.29 -25.25 -24.51
C PHE A 745 -2.74 -24.14 -23.55
N GLU A 746 -2.82 -22.89 -24.01
CA GLU A 746 -3.40 -21.79 -23.22
C GLU A 746 -4.87 -22.06 -22.84
N ARG A 747 -5.69 -22.56 -23.77
CA ARG A 747 -7.07 -22.99 -23.46
C ARG A 747 -7.11 -24.13 -22.44
N ILE A 748 -6.18 -25.08 -22.50
CA ILE A 748 -6.07 -26.15 -21.50
C ILE A 748 -5.80 -25.55 -20.10
N LEU A 749 -4.90 -24.57 -20.02
CA LEU A 749 -4.61 -23.86 -18.77
C LEU A 749 -5.84 -23.13 -18.22
N GLU A 750 -6.60 -22.45 -19.07
CA GLU A 750 -7.84 -21.76 -18.68
C GLU A 750 -8.88 -22.73 -18.11
N THR A 751 -9.01 -23.94 -18.67
CA THR A 751 -9.95 -24.95 -18.14
C THR A 751 -9.53 -25.55 -16.80
N SER A 752 -8.26 -25.41 -16.41
CA SER A 752 -7.71 -25.89 -15.13
C SER A 752 -7.99 -27.38 -14.84
N ARG A 753 -7.98 -28.22 -15.88
CA ARG A 753 -8.18 -29.68 -15.78
C ARG A 753 -6.94 -30.44 -16.27
N PRO A 754 -6.60 -31.59 -15.66
CA PRO A 754 -5.51 -32.41 -16.12
C PRO A 754 -5.81 -33.03 -17.48
N VAL A 755 -4.79 -33.11 -18.33
CA VAL A 755 -4.85 -33.74 -19.66
C VAL A 755 -3.52 -34.44 -19.93
N VAL A 756 -3.56 -35.55 -20.67
CA VAL A 756 -2.34 -36.17 -21.24
C VAL A 756 -2.17 -35.67 -22.67
N ILE A 757 -1.05 -35.02 -22.94
CA ILE A 757 -0.65 -34.57 -24.26
C ILE A 757 0.18 -35.69 -24.91
N GLN A 758 -0.24 -36.13 -26.09
CA GLN A 758 0.38 -37.20 -26.85
C GLN A 758 0.79 -36.75 -28.25
N GLY A 759 1.62 -37.55 -28.91
CA GLY A 759 2.06 -37.27 -30.29
C GLY A 759 3.08 -36.14 -30.41
N THR A 760 3.60 -35.65 -29.28
CA THR A 760 4.59 -34.58 -29.22
C THR A 760 6.00 -35.12 -29.03
N ASP A 761 6.97 -34.51 -29.69
CA ASP A 761 8.37 -34.86 -29.56
C ASP A 761 8.99 -34.21 -28.30
N VAL A 762 9.35 -35.04 -27.32
CA VAL A 762 10.05 -34.63 -26.09
C VAL A 762 11.58 -34.74 -26.19
N GLY A 763 12.11 -34.98 -27.39
CA GLY A 763 13.52 -35.20 -27.67
C GLY A 763 13.93 -36.68 -27.66
N PRO A 764 15.18 -36.99 -28.06
CA PRO A 764 15.65 -38.38 -28.17
C PRO A 764 15.80 -39.09 -26.81
N CYS A 765 15.59 -38.41 -25.68
CA CYS A 765 15.64 -38.98 -24.33
C CYS A 765 14.79 -40.25 -24.16
N VAL A 766 13.63 -40.36 -24.83
CA VAL A 766 12.75 -41.54 -24.76
C VAL A 766 13.46 -42.80 -25.26
N GLU A 767 14.35 -42.67 -26.23
CA GLU A 767 15.16 -43.77 -26.75
C GLU A 767 16.51 -43.87 -26.02
N LEU A 768 17.18 -42.74 -25.81
CA LEU A 768 18.56 -42.68 -25.32
C LEU A 768 18.69 -43.05 -23.84
N TRP A 769 17.78 -42.63 -22.96
CA TRP A 769 17.95 -42.69 -21.50
C TRP A 769 17.80 -44.12 -20.91
N THR A 770 18.61 -45.04 -21.40
CA THR A 770 18.84 -46.36 -20.83
C THR A 770 19.78 -46.27 -19.61
N LYS A 771 19.83 -47.33 -18.79
CA LYS A 771 20.76 -47.42 -17.65
C LYS A 771 22.21 -47.13 -18.07
N ASP A 772 22.68 -47.79 -19.11
CA ASP A 772 24.07 -47.68 -19.58
C ASP A 772 24.36 -46.29 -20.14
N TYR A 773 23.44 -45.73 -20.93
CA TYR A 773 23.58 -44.37 -21.46
C TYR A 773 23.66 -43.34 -20.34
N LEU A 774 22.71 -43.34 -19.40
CA LEU A 774 22.70 -42.36 -18.32
C LEU A 774 23.95 -42.49 -17.44
N THR A 775 24.38 -43.72 -17.13
CA THR A 775 25.60 -43.96 -16.33
C THR A 775 26.84 -43.37 -17.01
N ASN A 776 26.97 -43.57 -18.33
CA ASN A 776 28.12 -43.08 -19.09
C ASN A 776 28.06 -41.57 -19.36
N THR A 777 26.89 -41.02 -19.69
CA THR A 777 26.71 -39.62 -20.07
C THR A 777 26.74 -38.69 -18.86
N VAL A 778 26.12 -39.06 -17.73
CA VAL A 778 26.11 -38.26 -16.51
C VAL A 778 27.42 -38.40 -15.71
N GLY A 779 28.14 -39.51 -15.91
CA GLY A 779 29.31 -39.90 -15.15
C GLY A 779 28.93 -40.78 -13.95
N SER A 780 29.55 -41.97 -13.88
CA SER A 780 29.25 -42.97 -12.85
C SER A 780 29.59 -42.49 -11.43
N ASP A 781 30.65 -41.68 -11.29
CA ASP A 781 31.19 -41.13 -10.05
C ASP A 781 30.48 -39.85 -9.56
N ARG A 782 29.61 -39.27 -10.39
CA ARG A 782 28.87 -38.06 -10.05
C ARG A 782 28.04 -38.27 -8.79
N LYS A 783 28.17 -37.39 -7.80
CA LYS A 783 27.39 -37.49 -6.56
C LYS A 783 25.98 -36.97 -6.76
N VAL A 784 24.99 -37.76 -6.33
CA VAL A 784 23.57 -37.39 -6.29
C VAL A 784 23.00 -37.67 -4.90
N VAL A 785 21.96 -36.92 -4.51
CA VAL A 785 21.22 -37.13 -3.26
C VAL A 785 19.91 -37.84 -3.57
N VAL A 786 19.73 -39.02 -3.00
CA VAL A 786 18.57 -39.89 -3.24
C VAL A 786 17.79 -40.11 -1.95
N HIS A 787 16.49 -40.32 -2.08
CA HIS A 787 15.61 -40.74 -0.99
C HIS A 787 15.64 -42.26 -0.96
N GLU A 788 16.22 -42.86 0.08
CA GLU A 788 16.28 -44.31 0.27
C GLU A 788 15.25 -44.72 1.32
N ALA A 789 14.26 -45.51 0.91
CA ALA A 789 13.11 -45.89 1.72
C ALA A 789 13.18 -47.37 2.15
N GLN A 790 12.69 -47.66 3.35
CA GLN A 790 12.59 -49.05 3.81
C GLN A 790 11.34 -49.76 3.25
N THR A 791 10.32 -48.99 2.89
CA THR A 791 9.04 -49.48 2.36
C THR A 791 8.78 -48.89 0.98
N GLU A 792 7.88 -49.51 0.21
CA GLU A 792 7.50 -49.03 -1.12
C GLU A 792 6.75 -47.70 -1.03
N ASN A 793 5.96 -47.49 0.03
CA ASN A 793 5.21 -46.25 0.22
C ASN A 793 6.06 -45.25 1.01
N MET A 794 6.50 -44.17 0.35
CA MET A 794 7.18 -43.07 1.03
C MET A 794 6.17 -42.12 1.68
N ASN A 795 6.47 -41.68 2.90
CA ASN A 795 5.64 -40.74 3.64
C ASN A 795 6.50 -39.59 4.16
N PHE A 796 6.19 -38.37 3.71
CA PHE A 796 6.96 -37.16 4.05
C PHE A 796 6.64 -36.61 5.45
N GLN A 797 5.50 -36.99 6.02
CA GLN A 797 5.11 -36.59 7.37
C GLN A 797 5.87 -37.40 8.43
N THR A 798 5.88 -38.74 8.29
CA THR A 798 6.64 -39.62 9.19
C THR A 798 8.12 -39.70 8.82
N LYS A 799 8.49 -39.27 7.60
CA LYS A 799 9.85 -39.33 7.05
C LYS A 799 10.46 -40.73 7.15
N ASN A 800 9.77 -41.72 6.58
CA ASN A 800 10.20 -43.12 6.56
C ASN A 800 11.30 -43.45 5.52
N PHE A 801 12.06 -42.45 5.10
CA PHE A 801 13.17 -42.54 4.16
C PHE A 801 14.32 -41.64 4.62
N SER A 802 15.53 -41.91 4.11
CA SER A 802 16.72 -41.11 4.40
C SER A 802 17.26 -40.43 3.15
N TYR A 803 17.87 -39.25 3.31
CA TYR A 803 18.63 -38.61 2.24
C TYR A 803 20.04 -39.17 2.22
N VAL A 804 20.42 -39.84 1.14
CA VAL A 804 21.72 -40.50 1.01
C VAL A 804 22.45 -39.95 -0.21
N THR A 805 23.68 -39.49 -0.01
CA THR A 805 24.55 -39.08 -1.11
C THR A 805 25.30 -40.30 -1.65
N LYS A 806 25.12 -40.63 -2.93
CA LYS A 806 25.75 -41.79 -3.58
C LYS A 806 26.27 -41.42 -4.96
N GLU A 807 27.13 -42.25 -5.51
CA GLU A 807 27.59 -42.17 -6.90
C GLU A 807 26.43 -42.53 -7.83
N PHE A 808 26.26 -41.79 -8.92
CA PHE A 808 25.12 -41.92 -9.83
C PHE A 808 25.04 -43.32 -10.45
N GLY A 809 26.18 -43.91 -10.81
CA GLY A 809 26.23 -45.29 -11.31
C GLY A 809 25.80 -46.31 -10.26
N THR A 810 26.26 -46.17 -9.01
CA THR A 810 25.84 -47.03 -7.89
C THR A 810 24.32 -46.92 -7.66
N PHE A 811 23.79 -45.70 -7.65
CA PHE A 811 22.35 -45.47 -7.53
C PHE A 811 21.55 -46.16 -8.65
N LEU A 812 21.99 -46.03 -9.91
CA LEU A 812 21.32 -46.69 -11.03
C LEU A 812 21.41 -48.22 -10.92
N ASP A 813 22.57 -48.78 -10.56
CA ASP A 813 22.70 -50.22 -10.32
C ASP A 813 21.70 -50.74 -9.29
N GLU A 814 21.62 -50.07 -8.15
CA GLU A 814 20.73 -50.47 -7.06
C GLU A 814 19.25 -50.31 -7.42
N VAL A 815 18.85 -49.20 -8.06
CA VAL A 815 17.46 -48.95 -8.45
C VAL A 815 16.98 -49.98 -9.49
N TYR A 816 17.82 -50.31 -10.47
CA TYR A 816 17.49 -51.35 -11.46
C TYR A 816 17.53 -52.76 -10.86
N ALA A 817 18.21 -52.97 -9.73
CA ALA A 817 18.15 -54.20 -8.95
C ALA A 817 16.92 -54.28 -8.00
N GLY A 818 16.00 -53.31 -8.07
CA GLY A 818 14.80 -53.27 -7.22
C GLY A 818 14.96 -52.46 -5.92
N GLY A 819 16.04 -51.67 -5.82
CA GLY A 819 16.28 -50.77 -4.68
C GLY A 819 15.18 -49.72 -4.54
N ARG A 820 14.62 -49.60 -3.33
CA ARG A 820 13.55 -48.66 -2.98
C ARG A 820 14.08 -47.23 -2.84
N GLN A 821 14.44 -46.63 -3.96
CA GLN A 821 15.08 -45.32 -4.00
C GLN A 821 14.39 -44.37 -4.99
N TYR A 822 14.47 -43.08 -4.67
CA TYR A 822 13.91 -42.00 -5.48
C TYR A 822 14.86 -40.80 -5.57
N LEU A 823 15.21 -40.42 -6.80
CA LEU A 823 15.93 -39.20 -7.10
C LEU A 823 14.94 -38.11 -7.54
N ARG A 824 15.04 -36.95 -6.92
CA ARG A 824 14.58 -35.66 -7.47
C ARG A 824 15.81 -34.77 -7.53
N SER A 825 16.26 -34.40 -8.72
CA SER A 825 17.45 -33.54 -8.82
C SER A 825 17.22 -32.16 -8.18
N ILE A 826 18.32 -31.57 -7.75
CA ILE A 826 18.43 -30.23 -7.17
C ILE A 826 19.54 -29.48 -7.91
N SER A 827 19.57 -28.16 -7.79
CA SER A 827 20.61 -27.35 -8.45
C SER A 827 22.00 -27.84 -8.08
N ALA A 828 22.84 -28.12 -9.08
CA ALA A 828 24.21 -28.59 -8.87
C ALA A 828 25.11 -27.49 -8.29
N GLU A 829 24.87 -26.23 -8.67
CA GLU A 829 25.65 -25.08 -8.22
C GLU A 829 25.23 -24.61 -6.81
N LYS A 830 23.92 -24.40 -6.61
CA LYS A 830 23.39 -23.79 -5.38
C LYS A 830 22.09 -24.46 -4.93
N PRO A 831 22.13 -25.70 -4.38
CA PRO A 831 20.95 -26.49 -4.02
C PRO A 831 19.94 -25.79 -3.08
N THR A 832 20.40 -24.84 -2.26
CA THR A 832 19.57 -24.11 -1.29
C THR A 832 19.15 -22.72 -1.76
N LYS A 833 19.57 -22.28 -2.96
CA LYS A 833 19.32 -20.92 -3.48
C LYS A 833 18.73 -20.90 -4.89
N MET A 834 18.98 -21.92 -5.72
CA MET A 834 18.55 -21.97 -7.11
C MET A 834 17.64 -23.19 -7.35
N PRO A 835 16.52 -23.03 -8.08
CA PRO A 835 15.71 -24.15 -8.51
C PRO A 835 16.49 -25.10 -9.42
N ALA A 836 16.08 -26.37 -9.45
CA ALA A 836 16.67 -27.36 -10.36
C ALA A 836 16.39 -26.98 -11.81
N ASN A 837 17.38 -27.12 -12.68
CA ASN A 837 17.25 -26.92 -14.12
C ASN A 837 18.04 -28.03 -14.83
N LEU A 838 17.36 -28.95 -15.50
CA LEU A 838 17.97 -30.11 -16.15
C LEU A 838 19.16 -29.73 -17.03
N ALA A 839 19.02 -28.70 -17.88
CA ALA A 839 20.05 -28.30 -18.84
C ALA A 839 21.28 -27.66 -18.18
N LEU A 840 21.12 -27.05 -17.00
CA LEU A 840 22.23 -26.47 -16.23
C LEU A 840 22.87 -27.49 -15.29
N ASP A 841 22.03 -28.34 -14.68
CA ASP A 841 22.47 -29.30 -13.67
C ASP A 841 23.07 -30.55 -14.33
N PHE A 842 22.55 -30.98 -15.48
CA PHE A 842 23.07 -32.09 -16.28
C PHE A 842 23.30 -31.61 -17.73
N PRO A 843 24.31 -30.74 -17.98
CA PRO A 843 24.58 -30.19 -19.31
C PRO A 843 24.77 -31.24 -20.39
N GLU A 844 25.21 -32.44 -20.02
CA GLU A 844 25.42 -33.58 -20.90
C GLU A 844 24.10 -34.16 -21.44
N LEU A 845 22.98 -33.94 -20.74
CA LEU A 845 21.64 -34.37 -21.13
C LEU A 845 20.80 -33.26 -21.78
N LYS A 846 21.35 -32.04 -21.91
CA LYS A 846 20.58 -30.85 -22.32
C LYS A 846 19.92 -30.98 -23.69
N ASP A 847 20.57 -31.70 -24.61
CA ASP A 847 20.13 -31.85 -26.00
C ASP A 847 19.22 -33.09 -26.16
N ASP A 848 19.10 -33.93 -25.12
CA ASP A 848 18.27 -35.13 -25.14
C ASP A 848 16.79 -34.84 -24.86
N PHE A 849 16.51 -33.86 -24.02
CA PHE A 849 15.16 -33.51 -23.59
C PHE A 849 14.79 -32.11 -24.06
N ARG A 850 13.63 -31.99 -24.68
CA ARG A 850 13.02 -30.70 -25.05
C ARG A 850 11.52 -30.75 -24.85
N LEU A 851 10.92 -29.62 -24.48
CA LEU A 851 9.47 -29.49 -24.58
C LEU A 851 9.07 -29.15 -26.02
N PRO A 852 7.95 -29.67 -26.53
CA PRO A 852 7.42 -29.30 -27.83
C PRO A 852 7.12 -27.79 -27.88
N ALA A 853 7.27 -27.18 -29.07
CA ALA A 853 7.11 -25.73 -29.24
C ALA A 853 5.71 -25.21 -28.85
N GLN A 854 4.70 -26.08 -28.91
CA GLN A 854 3.34 -25.83 -28.46
C GLN A 854 3.24 -25.58 -26.95
N LEU A 855 4.25 -25.95 -26.17
CA LEU A 855 4.36 -25.67 -24.74
C LEU A 855 5.31 -24.49 -24.46
N SER A 856 5.47 -23.53 -25.39
CA SER A 856 6.36 -22.38 -25.23
C SER A 856 6.11 -21.62 -23.92
N LEU A 857 4.83 -21.45 -23.53
CA LEU A 857 4.44 -20.81 -22.28
C LEU A 857 5.06 -21.49 -21.04
N VAL A 858 5.18 -22.82 -21.05
CA VAL A 858 5.83 -23.59 -19.98
C VAL A 858 7.31 -23.22 -19.89
N THR A 859 7.98 -23.17 -21.04
CA THR A 859 9.42 -22.86 -21.13
C THR A 859 9.70 -21.41 -20.75
N GLU A 860 8.89 -20.47 -21.23
CA GLU A 860 9.03 -19.03 -20.96
C GLU A 860 8.79 -18.67 -19.49
N ASN A 861 7.90 -19.41 -18.82
CA ASN A 861 7.55 -19.19 -17.41
C ASN A 861 8.14 -20.25 -16.47
N MET A 862 9.14 -21.00 -16.94
CA MET A 862 9.72 -22.12 -16.21
C MET A 862 10.32 -21.66 -14.87
N HIS A 863 9.90 -22.32 -13.81
CA HIS A 863 10.47 -22.19 -12.47
C HIS A 863 11.55 -23.24 -12.19
N SER A 864 11.29 -24.51 -12.52
CA SER A 864 12.25 -25.60 -12.33
C SER A 864 11.98 -26.79 -13.26
N SER A 865 13.00 -27.59 -13.56
CA SER A 865 12.91 -28.82 -14.37
C SER A 865 13.70 -29.99 -13.75
N PRO A 866 13.33 -30.49 -12.55
CA PRO A 866 14.00 -31.63 -11.93
C PRO A 866 13.91 -32.93 -12.76
N LEU A 867 15.05 -33.63 -12.85
CA LEU A 867 15.14 -35.03 -13.26
C LEU A 867 14.61 -35.91 -12.13
N ARG A 868 13.73 -36.84 -12.47
CA ARG A 868 13.13 -37.80 -11.54
C ARG A 868 13.45 -39.23 -11.96
N ILE A 869 14.03 -40.01 -11.06
CA ILE A 869 14.30 -41.45 -11.26
C ILE A 869 13.76 -42.20 -10.05
N SER A 870 12.86 -43.15 -10.26
CA SER A 870 12.22 -43.92 -9.19
C SER A 870 12.35 -45.43 -9.42
N GLY A 871 12.84 -46.15 -8.41
CA GLY A 871 12.65 -47.60 -8.27
C GLY A 871 11.22 -47.94 -7.81
N PRO A 872 10.97 -49.07 -7.14
CA PRO A 872 9.64 -49.47 -6.67
C PRO A 872 9.22 -48.68 -5.42
N VAL A 873 9.03 -47.37 -5.59
CA VAL A 873 8.56 -46.48 -4.53
C VAL A 873 7.43 -45.57 -5.01
N THR A 874 6.39 -45.49 -4.19
CA THR A 874 5.21 -44.66 -4.37
C THR A 874 5.43 -43.30 -3.71
N MET A 875 5.13 -42.23 -4.44
CA MET A 875 5.10 -40.87 -3.91
C MET A 875 3.81 -40.65 -3.11
N TRP A 876 3.90 -40.04 -1.94
CA TRP A 876 2.71 -39.67 -1.15
C TRP A 876 1.75 -38.77 -1.92
N LEU A 877 0.48 -38.75 -1.50
CA LEU A 877 -0.50 -37.81 -2.03
C LEU A 877 -0.15 -36.38 -1.57
N HIS A 878 0.10 -35.49 -2.51
CA HIS A 878 0.48 -34.09 -2.27
C HIS A 878 -0.09 -33.16 -3.33
N TYR A 879 -0.13 -31.85 -3.04
CA TYR A 879 -0.36 -30.84 -4.07
C TYR A 879 0.90 -30.02 -4.32
N ASP A 880 1.00 -29.49 -5.53
CA ASP A 880 1.98 -28.48 -5.89
C ASP A 880 1.28 -27.13 -6.09
N VAL A 881 1.92 -26.05 -5.68
CA VAL A 881 1.35 -24.69 -5.78
C VAL A 881 1.42 -24.16 -7.21
N MET A 882 2.48 -24.52 -7.92
CA MET A 882 2.65 -24.17 -9.33
C MET A 882 2.04 -25.22 -10.25
N ALA A 883 1.55 -24.78 -11.40
CA ALA A 883 1.26 -25.67 -12.51
C ALA A 883 2.54 -26.41 -12.95
N ASN A 884 2.39 -27.65 -13.41
CA ASN A 884 3.52 -28.39 -13.95
C ASN A 884 3.13 -29.32 -15.09
N VAL A 885 4.11 -29.64 -15.93
CA VAL A 885 4.01 -30.72 -16.92
C VAL A 885 4.96 -31.85 -16.51
N TYR A 886 4.44 -33.07 -16.49
CA TYR A 886 5.18 -34.28 -16.11
C TYR A 886 5.43 -35.11 -17.37
N CYS A 887 6.68 -35.13 -17.83
CA CYS A 887 7.08 -35.83 -19.05
C CYS A 887 7.63 -37.21 -18.67
N GLN A 888 6.89 -38.26 -19.03
CA GLN A 888 7.30 -39.65 -18.76
C GLN A 888 8.29 -40.09 -19.85
N ILE A 889 9.53 -40.42 -19.47
CA ILE A 889 10.60 -40.74 -20.44
C ILE A 889 10.86 -42.24 -20.55
N ARG A 890 10.95 -42.95 -19.41
CA ARG A 890 11.14 -44.41 -19.36
C ARG A 890 10.30 -45.05 -18.28
N GLY A 891 9.95 -46.32 -18.49
CA GLY A 891 9.03 -47.08 -17.66
C GLY A 891 7.60 -46.52 -17.74
N ARG A 892 6.69 -47.11 -16.99
CA ARG A 892 5.30 -46.67 -16.88
C ARG A 892 5.00 -46.15 -15.49
N LYS A 893 4.12 -45.16 -15.38
CA LYS A 893 3.78 -44.54 -14.10
C LYS A 893 2.28 -44.35 -13.99
N ARG A 894 1.70 -44.94 -12.95
CA ARG A 894 0.29 -44.81 -12.60
C ARG A 894 0.12 -43.57 -11.73
N MET A 895 -0.72 -42.64 -12.17
CA MET A 895 -0.96 -41.36 -11.52
C MET A 895 -2.42 -41.26 -11.10
N VAL A 896 -2.65 -40.81 -9.88
CA VAL A 896 -4.00 -40.52 -9.35
C VAL A 896 -4.04 -39.06 -8.94
N LEU A 897 -5.10 -38.36 -9.34
CA LEU A 897 -5.29 -36.93 -9.16
C LEU A 897 -6.68 -36.63 -8.58
N TYR A 898 -6.76 -35.60 -7.76
CA TYR A 898 -8.00 -35.04 -7.21
C TYR A 898 -8.03 -33.52 -7.40
N PRO A 899 -9.17 -32.94 -7.81
CA PRO A 899 -9.31 -31.50 -7.94
C PRO A 899 -9.18 -30.78 -6.58
N PRO A 900 -8.81 -29.48 -6.58
CA PRO A 900 -8.71 -28.70 -5.34
C PRO A 900 -10.02 -28.64 -4.51
N SER A 901 -11.19 -28.83 -5.15
CA SER A 901 -12.50 -28.90 -4.48
C SER A 901 -12.60 -30.03 -3.46
N ASP A 902 -11.78 -31.08 -3.60
CA ASP A 902 -11.86 -32.28 -2.78
C ASP A 902 -10.98 -32.20 -1.52
N VAL A 903 -10.23 -31.11 -1.35
CA VAL A 903 -9.21 -30.94 -0.31
C VAL A 903 -9.70 -31.28 1.11
N GLN A 904 -10.98 -31.01 1.40
CA GLN A 904 -11.58 -31.27 2.71
C GLN A 904 -11.72 -32.77 3.05
N TYR A 905 -11.75 -33.65 2.05
CA TYR A 905 -11.89 -35.10 2.22
C TYR A 905 -10.55 -35.84 2.20
N LEU A 906 -9.48 -35.15 1.81
CA LEU A 906 -8.16 -35.74 1.55
C LEU A 906 -7.19 -35.67 2.73
N GLN A 907 -7.66 -35.35 3.95
CA GLN A 907 -6.89 -35.39 5.21
C GLN A 907 -5.50 -34.73 5.13
N LEU A 908 -5.45 -33.46 4.73
CA LEU A 908 -4.24 -32.65 4.83
C LEU A 908 -4.13 -32.02 6.22
N PRO A 909 -3.07 -32.30 7.00
CA PRO A 909 -2.84 -31.58 8.25
C PRO A 909 -2.65 -30.07 8.01
N PRO A 910 -3.04 -29.21 8.97
CA PRO A 910 -2.89 -27.77 8.83
C PRO A 910 -1.47 -27.33 8.46
N GLY A 911 -1.32 -26.70 7.30
CA GLY A 911 -0.05 -26.20 6.81
C GLY A 911 0.91 -27.26 6.25
N ALA A 912 0.45 -28.50 6.07
CA ALA A 912 1.17 -29.52 5.33
C ALA A 912 0.73 -29.52 3.86
N SER A 913 1.66 -29.84 2.96
CA SER A 913 1.39 -30.00 1.52
C SER A 913 1.08 -31.45 1.13
N SER A 914 0.94 -32.35 2.10
CA SER A 914 0.82 -33.80 1.88
C SER A 914 -0.26 -34.40 2.76
N SER A 915 -1.02 -35.33 2.21
CA SER A 915 -2.08 -36.07 2.88
C SER A 915 -1.54 -37.18 3.79
N THR A 916 -2.32 -37.59 4.79
CA THR A 916 -2.09 -38.81 5.58
C THR A 916 -2.59 -40.10 4.89
N ILE A 917 -3.31 -39.99 3.76
CA ILE A 917 -3.94 -41.12 3.09
C ILE A 917 -2.96 -41.79 2.12
N ASP A 918 -2.87 -43.10 2.20
CA ASP A 918 -2.19 -43.94 1.22
C ASP A 918 -3.19 -44.45 0.17
N ILE A 919 -3.10 -43.87 -1.03
CA ILE A 919 -3.96 -44.18 -2.17
C ILE A 919 -3.62 -45.56 -2.77
N PHE A 920 -2.37 -45.99 -2.66
CA PHE A 920 -1.86 -47.25 -3.22
C PHE A 920 -1.59 -48.26 -2.10
N GLN A 921 -2.45 -48.31 -1.07
CA GLN A 921 -2.29 -49.20 0.08
C GLN A 921 -2.15 -50.68 -0.32
N ASN A 922 -2.76 -51.09 -1.44
CA ASN A 922 -2.72 -52.46 -1.97
C ASN A 922 -1.61 -52.68 -3.02
N GLY A 923 -0.61 -51.79 -3.06
CA GLY A 923 0.48 -51.78 -4.03
C GLY A 923 0.13 -51.05 -5.34
N PRO A 924 1.13 -50.77 -6.19
CA PRO A 924 0.96 -50.04 -7.45
C PRO A 924 -0.08 -50.65 -8.42
N ASP A 925 -0.14 -51.97 -8.46
CA ASP A 925 -1.06 -52.75 -9.32
C ASP A 925 -2.42 -53.03 -8.66
N GLY A 926 -2.57 -52.69 -7.37
CA GLY A 926 -3.78 -52.96 -6.59
C GLY A 926 -4.91 -51.96 -6.87
N PRO A 927 -6.12 -52.21 -6.32
CA PRO A 927 -7.20 -51.24 -6.38
C PRO A 927 -6.85 -49.98 -5.60
N ILE A 928 -7.22 -48.81 -6.14
CA ILE A 928 -7.04 -47.52 -5.48
C ILE A 928 -7.94 -47.44 -4.24
N THR A 929 -7.39 -46.94 -3.13
CA THR A 929 -8.15 -46.62 -1.92
C THR A 929 -9.26 -45.62 -2.25
N SER A 930 -10.52 -46.03 -2.15
CA SER A 930 -11.67 -45.16 -2.40
C SER A 930 -11.91 -44.19 -1.25
N ILE A 931 -12.01 -42.90 -1.56
CA ILE A 931 -12.31 -41.84 -0.61
C ILE A 931 -13.73 -41.31 -0.91
N PRO A 932 -14.68 -41.42 0.04
CA PRO A 932 -16.03 -40.90 -0.16
C PRO A 932 -16.03 -39.41 -0.52
N ASP A 933 -16.99 -39.01 -1.35
CA ASP A 933 -17.25 -37.61 -1.73
C ASP A 933 -16.08 -36.91 -2.46
N THR A 934 -15.21 -37.69 -3.12
CA THR A 934 -14.13 -37.20 -3.99
C THR A 934 -14.34 -37.56 -5.46
N SER A 935 -13.67 -36.82 -6.33
CA SER A 935 -13.63 -36.94 -7.79
C SER A 935 -12.26 -37.49 -8.20
N LEU A 936 -12.15 -38.81 -8.23
CA LEU A 936 -10.92 -39.50 -8.59
C LEU A 936 -10.65 -39.43 -10.10
N HIS A 937 -9.44 -38.98 -10.46
CA HIS A 937 -8.91 -39.01 -11.81
C HIS A 937 -7.68 -39.91 -11.89
N GLU A 938 -7.72 -40.92 -12.75
CA GLU A 938 -6.62 -41.86 -12.92
C GLU A 938 -6.04 -41.81 -14.33
N VAL A 939 -4.73 -41.98 -14.45
CA VAL A 939 -4.07 -42.24 -15.73
C VAL A 939 -2.83 -43.10 -15.59
N LEU A 940 -2.59 -43.95 -16.59
CA LEU A 940 -1.32 -44.62 -16.81
C LEU A 940 -0.53 -43.82 -17.86
N LEU A 941 0.66 -43.35 -17.47
CA LEU A 941 1.60 -42.66 -18.35
C LEU A 941 2.57 -43.66 -18.97
N GLU A 942 2.66 -43.61 -20.30
CA GLU A 942 3.56 -44.35 -21.15
C GLU A 942 4.77 -43.47 -21.55
N PRO A 943 5.91 -44.05 -21.96
CA PRO A 943 7.03 -43.29 -22.49
C PRO A 943 6.62 -42.34 -23.62
N GLY A 944 6.98 -41.06 -23.49
CA GLY A 944 6.64 -39.98 -24.42
C GLY A 944 5.40 -39.17 -24.03
N ASP A 945 4.59 -39.62 -23.07
CA ASP A 945 3.43 -38.84 -22.60
C ASP A 945 3.85 -37.62 -21.78
N ILE A 946 3.11 -36.52 -21.94
CA ILE A 946 3.20 -35.32 -21.10
C ILE A 946 1.89 -35.14 -20.34
N LEU A 947 1.89 -35.31 -19.01
CA LEU A 947 0.73 -35.00 -18.18
C LEU A 947 0.77 -33.54 -17.73
N PHE A 948 -0.23 -32.75 -18.10
CA PHE A 948 -0.44 -31.43 -17.49
C PHE A 948 -1.15 -31.58 -16.14
N ILE A 949 -0.52 -31.05 -15.08
CA ILE A 949 -1.05 -31.00 -13.72
C ILE A 949 -1.35 -29.52 -13.38
N PRO A 950 -2.63 -29.12 -13.27
CA PRO A 950 -2.99 -27.76 -12.90
C PRO A 950 -2.59 -27.44 -11.44
N PRO A 951 -2.47 -26.15 -11.07
CA PRO A 951 -2.05 -25.78 -9.73
C PRO A 951 -3.03 -26.31 -8.68
N LEU A 952 -2.50 -26.68 -7.50
CA LEU A 952 -3.24 -27.18 -6.34
C LEU A 952 -3.96 -28.52 -6.51
N TRP A 953 -3.85 -29.19 -7.67
CA TRP A 953 -4.34 -30.55 -7.83
C TRP A 953 -3.53 -31.52 -6.97
N LEU A 954 -4.22 -32.25 -6.10
CA LEU A 954 -3.58 -33.28 -5.30
C LEU A 954 -3.29 -34.48 -6.17
N HIS A 955 -2.09 -35.04 -6.08
CA HIS A 955 -1.67 -36.15 -6.90
C HIS A 955 -0.67 -37.07 -6.19
N THR A 956 -0.65 -38.32 -6.64
CA THR A 956 0.27 -39.38 -6.19
C THR A 956 0.66 -40.23 -7.40
N ALA A 957 1.82 -40.88 -7.30
CA ALA A 957 2.43 -41.60 -8.40
C ALA A 957 3.02 -42.92 -7.93
N ALA A 958 2.75 -44.00 -8.66
CA ALA A 958 3.36 -45.31 -8.45
C ALA A 958 4.00 -45.83 -9.76
N PRO A 959 5.27 -46.26 -9.74
CA PRO A 959 5.91 -46.88 -10.91
C PRO A 959 5.41 -48.31 -11.12
N MET A 960 5.29 -48.71 -12.39
CA MET A 960 4.68 -49.97 -12.81
C MET A 960 5.73 -50.97 -13.31
N GLY A 961 6.18 -51.86 -12.42
CA GLY A 961 7.03 -53.02 -12.74
C GLY A 961 8.48 -52.74 -13.16
N GLU A 962 8.81 -51.50 -13.53
CA GLU A 962 10.14 -51.09 -14.02
C GLU A 962 10.59 -49.77 -13.39
N VAL A 963 11.88 -49.46 -13.51
CA VAL A 963 12.43 -48.15 -13.16
C VAL A 963 11.77 -47.08 -14.02
N SER A 964 11.24 -46.05 -13.37
CA SER A 964 10.62 -44.93 -14.07
C SER A 964 11.51 -43.70 -14.05
N ILE A 965 11.68 -43.10 -15.23
CA ILE A 965 12.45 -41.87 -15.45
C ILE A 965 11.53 -40.82 -16.05
N ALA A 966 11.56 -39.61 -15.49
CA ALA A 966 10.73 -38.50 -15.92
C ALA A 966 11.45 -37.16 -15.76
N VAL A 967 11.03 -36.17 -16.55
CA VAL A 967 11.36 -34.76 -16.32
C VAL A 967 10.08 -34.03 -15.97
N ASN A 968 10.09 -33.32 -14.85
CA ASN A 968 8.91 -32.60 -14.40
C ASN A 968 9.20 -31.10 -14.41
N VAL A 969 8.48 -30.34 -15.23
CA VAL A 969 8.73 -28.91 -15.46
C VAL A 969 7.63 -28.10 -14.76
N PHE A 970 8.03 -27.36 -13.73
CA PHE A 970 7.18 -26.43 -12.98
C PHE A 970 7.26 -25.05 -13.61
N PHE A 971 6.13 -24.35 -13.71
CA PHE A 971 6.07 -23.02 -14.30
C PHE A 971 5.04 -22.14 -13.59
N ARG A 972 5.25 -20.83 -13.67
CA ARG A 972 4.33 -19.84 -13.08
C ARG A 972 3.17 -19.59 -14.04
N ASN A 973 1.95 -19.84 -13.59
CA ASN A 973 0.73 -19.60 -14.37
C ASN A 973 -0.15 -18.48 -13.76
N LEU A 974 0.26 -17.89 -12.64
CA LEU A 974 -0.37 -16.70 -12.04
C LEU A 974 0.50 -15.47 -12.25
N SER A 975 -0.11 -14.36 -12.69
CA SER A 975 0.59 -13.07 -12.84
C SER A 975 0.95 -12.43 -11.49
N GLN A 976 0.19 -12.72 -10.43
CA GLN A 976 0.41 -12.26 -9.06
C GLN A 976 -0.08 -13.30 -8.04
N GLY A 977 0.35 -13.21 -6.78
CA GLY A 977 -0.19 -14.01 -5.67
C GLY A 977 0.77 -15.06 -5.08
N TYR A 978 1.86 -15.40 -5.78
CA TYR A 978 2.93 -16.22 -5.19
C TYR A 978 3.58 -15.51 -4.01
N ALA A 979 3.93 -16.25 -2.95
CA ALA A 979 4.56 -15.68 -1.78
C ALA A 979 5.96 -15.09 -2.10
N PRO A 980 6.26 -13.86 -1.64
CA PRO A 980 7.55 -13.22 -1.90
C PRO A 980 8.66 -13.90 -1.08
N GLY A 981 9.82 -14.10 -1.69
CA GLY A 981 10.99 -14.68 -1.05
C GLY A 981 11.47 -15.94 -1.77
N ARG A 982 12.34 -16.70 -1.11
CA ARG A 982 12.97 -17.87 -1.70
C ARG A 982 11.98 -19.04 -1.75
N ASP A 983 11.76 -19.58 -2.95
CA ASP A 983 11.08 -20.85 -3.17
C ASP A 983 11.89 -21.63 -4.20
N VAL A 984 12.72 -22.56 -3.73
CA VAL A 984 13.62 -23.36 -4.59
C VAL A 984 12.91 -24.60 -5.14
N TYR A 985 11.85 -25.05 -4.45
CA TYR A 985 11.18 -26.30 -4.75
C TYR A 985 9.85 -26.10 -5.49
N GLY A 986 9.33 -24.87 -5.54
CA GLY A 986 8.03 -24.53 -6.14
C GLY A 986 6.83 -24.84 -5.24
N ASN A 987 7.08 -25.11 -3.95
CA ASN A 987 6.10 -25.68 -3.02
C ASN A 987 5.68 -24.70 -1.93
N ARG A 988 6.05 -23.42 -2.05
CA ARG A 988 5.63 -22.41 -1.09
C ARG A 988 4.20 -21.97 -1.42
N ASP A 989 3.31 -22.06 -0.43
CA ASP A 989 1.91 -21.67 -0.59
C ASP A 989 1.75 -20.21 -1.06
N LEU A 990 0.60 -19.92 -1.66
CA LEU A 990 0.27 -18.57 -2.10
C LEU A 990 0.31 -17.57 -0.93
N GLN A 991 0.69 -16.34 -1.25
CA GLN A 991 0.87 -15.25 -0.27
C GLN A 991 -0.38 -15.05 0.60
N ALA A 992 -1.56 -15.18 0.00
CA ALA A 992 -2.84 -15.03 0.69
C ALA A 992 -3.02 -16.09 1.79
N TYR A 993 -2.67 -17.36 1.53
CA TYR A 993 -2.76 -18.43 2.51
C TYR A 993 -1.72 -18.28 3.63
N GLU A 994 -0.47 -17.92 3.31
CA GLU A 994 0.55 -17.65 4.34
C GLU A 994 0.12 -16.51 5.28
N LYS A 995 -0.46 -15.45 4.73
CA LYS A 995 -1.04 -14.35 5.52
C LYS A 995 -2.21 -14.86 6.36
N GLY A 996 -3.12 -15.61 5.76
CA GLY A 996 -4.27 -16.22 6.45
C GLY A 996 -3.86 -17.07 7.65
N ARG A 997 -2.83 -17.91 7.53
CA ARG A 997 -2.29 -18.70 8.66
C ARG A 997 -1.80 -17.84 9.82
N ASN A 998 -1.15 -16.72 9.52
CA ASN A 998 -0.72 -15.76 10.54
C ASN A 998 -1.93 -15.09 11.19
N ASP A 999 -2.96 -14.76 10.42
CA ASP A 999 -4.18 -14.13 10.92
C ASP A 999 -5.02 -15.10 11.77
N VAL A 1000 -5.09 -16.40 11.42
CA VAL A 1000 -5.67 -17.45 12.29
C VAL A 1000 -4.99 -17.47 13.66
N SER A 1001 -3.65 -17.35 13.69
CA SER A 1001 -2.90 -17.29 14.96
C SER A 1001 -3.21 -16.03 15.77
N LYS A 1002 -3.44 -14.89 15.11
CA LYS A 1002 -3.85 -13.64 15.78
C LYS A 1002 -5.27 -13.73 16.32
N ILE A 1003 -6.19 -14.29 15.54
CA ILE A 1003 -7.58 -14.52 15.94
C ILE A 1003 -7.60 -15.41 17.18
N ALA A 1004 -6.87 -16.54 17.17
CA ALA A 1004 -6.76 -17.42 18.33
C ALA A 1004 -6.26 -16.68 19.59
N ARG A 1005 -5.18 -15.91 19.47
CA ARG A 1005 -4.62 -15.12 20.59
C ARG A 1005 -5.54 -13.99 21.08
N ALA A 1006 -6.46 -13.50 20.26
CA ALA A 1006 -7.42 -12.48 20.69
C ALA A 1006 -8.38 -12.99 21.76
N PHE A 1007 -8.52 -14.32 21.92
CA PHE A 1007 -9.29 -14.95 22.98
C PHE A 1007 -8.44 -15.37 24.19
N ASP A 1008 -7.13 -15.03 24.21
CA ASP A 1008 -6.26 -15.29 25.36
C ASP A 1008 -6.79 -14.53 26.58
N GLY A 1009 -7.00 -15.26 27.69
CA GLY A 1009 -7.56 -14.71 28.93
C GLY A 1009 -9.07 -14.96 29.13
N LEU A 1010 -9.77 -15.52 28.13
CA LEU A 1010 -11.13 -16.03 28.31
C LEU A 1010 -11.13 -17.49 28.79
N PRO A 1011 -12.22 -17.96 29.46
CA PRO A 1011 -12.38 -19.36 29.77
C PRO A 1011 -12.26 -20.25 28.51
N PRO A 1012 -11.54 -21.40 28.57
CA PRO A 1012 -11.27 -22.23 27.40
C PRO A 1012 -12.52 -22.63 26.60
N ASP A 1013 -13.64 -22.90 27.28
CA ASP A 1013 -14.89 -23.30 26.64
C ASP A 1013 -15.52 -22.16 25.82
N MET A 1014 -15.40 -20.91 26.28
CA MET A 1014 -15.89 -19.74 25.55
C MET A 1014 -15.01 -19.42 24.35
N ALA A 1015 -13.69 -19.43 24.55
CA ALA A 1015 -12.73 -19.27 23.45
C ALA A 1015 -12.98 -20.32 22.36
N ARG A 1016 -13.15 -21.59 22.76
CA ARG A 1016 -13.49 -22.69 21.85
C ARG A 1016 -14.81 -22.45 21.12
N PHE A 1017 -15.87 -22.04 21.83
CA PHE A 1017 -17.18 -21.77 21.22
C PHE A 1017 -17.08 -20.71 20.11
N TYR A 1018 -16.42 -19.59 20.37
CA TYR A 1018 -16.29 -18.51 19.38
C TYR A 1018 -15.32 -18.85 18.26
N LEU A 1019 -14.23 -19.57 18.53
CA LEU A 1019 -13.30 -20.01 17.49
C LEU A 1019 -13.97 -21.00 16.53
N LEU A 1020 -14.83 -21.90 17.02
CA LEU A 1020 -15.62 -22.79 16.16
C LEU A 1020 -16.62 -22.02 15.30
N ARG A 1021 -17.32 -21.04 15.87
CA ARG A 1021 -18.21 -20.13 15.13
C ARG A 1021 -17.49 -19.40 13.99
N LEU A 1022 -16.29 -18.86 14.26
CA LEU A 1022 -15.47 -18.21 13.23
C LEU A 1022 -14.98 -19.20 12.18
N ALA A 1023 -14.64 -20.43 12.57
CA ALA A 1023 -14.26 -21.47 11.63
C ALA A 1023 -15.43 -21.85 10.69
N ASP A 1024 -16.66 -21.90 11.21
CA ASP A 1024 -17.86 -22.16 10.40
C ASP A 1024 -18.13 -21.00 9.42
N GLU A 1025 -17.98 -19.75 9.84
CA GLU A 1025 -18.11 -18.58 8.94
C GLU A 1025 -17.07 -18.58 7.82
N ILE A 1026 -15.83 -19.00 8.12
CA ILE A 1026 -14.78 -19.17 7.10
C ILE A 1026 -15.13 -20.32 6.16
N ARG A 1027 -15.70 -21.42 6.68
CA ARG A 1027 -16.14 -22.57 5.86
C ARG A 1027 -17.27 -22.18 4.91
N GLU A 1028 -18.29 -21.49 5.40
CA GLU A 1028 -19.40 -20.99 4.58
C GLU A 1028 -18.90 -20.10 3.43
N LYS A 1029 -17.86 -19.29 3.67
CA LYS A 1029 -17.21 -18.48 2.61
C LYS A 1029 -16.41 -19.29 1.61
N ALA A 1030 -15.89 -20.45 1.99
CA ALA A 1030 -15.15 -21.35 1.09
C ALA A 1030 -16.08 -22.23 0.24
N GLU A 1031 -17.32 -22.46 0.68
CA GLU A 1031 -18.32 -23.28 -0.02
C GLU A 1031 -19.24 -22.46 -0.96
N HIS A 1032 -19.28 -21.14 -0.80
CA HIS A 1032 -19.97 -20.22 -1.71
C HIS A 1032 -19.03 -19.73 -2.81
N ASP A 1033 -18.86 -20.54 -3.86
CA ASP A 1033 -18.50 -20.10 -5.23
C ASP A 1033 -18.79 -21.22 -6.25
#